data_AF-A0A9P5F429-F1
#
_entry.id   AF-A0A9P5F429-F1
#
_cell.length_a   1.000
_cell.length_b   1.000
_cell.length_c   1.000
_cell.angle_alpha   90.00
_cell.angle_beta   90.00
_cell.angle_gamma   90.00
#
_symmetry.space_group_name_H-M   'P 1'
#
loop_
_entity.id
_entity.type
_entity.pdbx_description
1 polymer ?
#
loop_
_entity_poly.entity_id
_entity_poly.type
_entity_poly.pdbx_seq_one_letter_code
_entity_poly.pdbx_strand_id
1 'polypeptide(L)'
;MLLPSLLALTATAAALDPAKPMAAGLAFGAVDPRALPDSPSGGYAPAIVDCPSARPTIRSAATLSPNETSWLPLRRNATVEPMLDFLTRANIPNFDAQSYISRVRSSPSQLPNVALAVSGGGYRALMNGAGFLAAADSRTPNSTAAGGIGGLLQSATYLAGLSGGGWLVGSLYSNNFSSVVDLQRGSQGSSVWKFDRSIFQGPKESGISILNTADYWATVAKQVDSKDKGFEVSITDYWGRALSYQLINATDGGPSYTFSSIADTSDFQSGAQPFPILVADGRAPGERIISLNATVYEFNPFELGTWDPTAFGFAPLEFLASNFSAGAVPANGSCVRGFDQAGFVMGTSSSLFNQFMLQNLTSTGIPDFIQSALTSILNALDKDNNDIAQYVPNPFFGWNPSTNVNAKESQLSLVDGGEDLQNIPLHPLIQPERAVDVIFAVDSSADTNFNWPNGTALRASYDRVAEPIANGTLFPPVPDANTFINLGLNKRPTFFGCDASNFTLSANQRVPPLVVYLPNAPYVAHSNVSTFDPSYKTSQRDAIIQNGYDSATQGNATLDSEWPRCVACAMLSRSMARNRETVPDACASCFTKYCWNGTLDTRDASYEPGFIIGNVETNSPAAKASGSFWAGLVSAAAAMILAI
;
A
#
# COMPACT_ATOMS: atom_id res chain seq x y z
N MET A 1 15.80 68.80 -31.52
CA MET A 1 16.09 68.81 -30.08
C MET A 1 15.61 67.48 -29.51
N LEU A 2 16.58 66.62 -29.20
CA LEU A 2 16.44 65.36 -28.47
C LEU A 2 16.42 65.64 -26.97
N LEU A 3 15.63 64.91 -26.19
CA LEU A 3 15.87 64.50 -24.78
C LEU A 3 14.64 63.71 -24.26
N PRO A 4 14.79 62.82 -23.25
CA PRO A 4 14.56 61.39 -23.43
C PRO A 4 13.73 60.71 -22.30
N SER A 5 13.67 59.38 -22.42
CA SER A 5 13.24 58.30 -21.54
C SER A 5 13.34 58.47 -20.01
N LEU A 6 12.40 57.85 -19.30
CA LEU A 6 12.66 57.11 -18.05
C LEU A 6 11.70 55.91 -17.94
N LEU A 7 12.27 54.70 -18.02
CA LEU A 7 11.63 53.44 -17.63
C LEU A 7 11.45 53.41 -16.12
N ALA A 8 10.29 52.94 -15.66
CA ALA A 8 10.13 52.35 -14.34
C ALA A 8 9.64 50.90 -14.54
N LEU A 9 10.53 49.93 -14.29
CA LEU A 9 10.14 48.54 -14.09
C LEU A 9 9.49 48.43 -12.70
N THR A 10 8.19 48.18 -12.65
CA THR A 10 7.55 47.59 -11.48
C THR A 10 7.52 46.07 -11.67
N ALA A 11 8.43 45.36 -11.01
CA ALA A 11 8.32 43.93 -10.84
C ALA A 11 7.16 43.66 -9.86
N THR A 12 6.01 43.25 -10.37
CA THR A 12 4.97 42.65 -9.53
C THR A 12 5.42 41.24 -9.18
N ALA A 13 5.85 41.04 -7.94
CA ALA A 13 5.94 39.71 -7.35
C ALA A 13 4.54 39.10 -7.38
N ALA A 14 4.32 38.10 -8.23
CA ALA A 14 3.13 37.29 -8.17
C ALA A 14 3.15 36.51 -6.85
N ALA A 15 2.17 36.78 -5.98
CA ALA A 15 1.95 35.97 -4.80
C ALA A 15 1.63 34.54 -5.25
N LEU A 16 2.44 33.58 -4.80
CA LEU A 16 2.17 32.16 -4.93
C LEU A 16 0.89 31.85 -4.14
N ASP A 17 -0.07 31.23 -4.81
CA ASP A 17 -1.31 30.73 -4.22
C ASP A 17 -0.99 29.55 -3.27
N PRO A 18 -1.26 29.65 -1.95
CA PRO A 18 -0.92 28.60 -0.98
C PRO A 18 -1.74 27.31 -1.15
N ALA A 19 -2.68 27.24 -2.09
CA ALA A 19 -3.64 26.14 -2.23
C ALA A 19 -3.20 24.96 -3.12
N LYS A 20 -1.99 24.94 -3.71
CA LYS A 20 -1.55 23.84 -4.59
C LYS A 20 -0.07 23.48 -4.43
N PRO A 21 0.32 22.76 -3.35
CA PRO A 21 1.71 22.40 -3.10
C PRO A 21 2.30 21.43 -4.15
N MET A 22 1.48 20.65 -4.87
CA MET A 22 1.96 19.64 -5.84
C MET A 22 2.25 20.18 -7.25
N ALA A 23 1.96 21.45 -7.55
CA ALA A 23 1.94 21.94 -8.95
C ALA A 23 3.23 22.64 -9.44
N ALA A 24 4.30 22.72 -8.64
CA ALA A 24 5.48 23.50 -9.02
C ALA A 24 6.79 22.71 -8.92
N GLY A 25 7.42 22.45 -10.07
CA GLY A 25 8.79 21.93 -10.17
C GLY A 25 9.15 21.52 -11.60
N LEU A 26 9.83 22.42 -12.33
CA LEU A 26 10.44 22.13 -13.64
C LEU A 26 11.89 21.69 -13.43
N ALA A 27 12.19 20.40 -13.60
CA ALA A 27 13.54 19.92 -13.85
C ALA A 27 13.46 18.69 -14.77
N PHE A 28 13.98 18.84 -16.00
CA PHE A 28 14.23 17.72 -16.90
C PHE A 28 15.51 17.04 -16.45
N GLY A 29 15.41 15.82 -15.93
CA GLY A 29 16.52 14.92 -15.63
C GLY A 29 16.30 13.58 -16.33
N ALA A 30 17.36 13.05 -16.94
CA ALA A 30 17.36 11.79 -17.68
C ALA A 30 16.82 10.62 -16.84
N VAL A 31 16.15 9.68 -17.53
CA VAL A 31 15.51 8.50 -16.96
C VAL A 31 16.58 7.59 -16.35
N ASP A 32 16.63 7.51 -15.02
CA ASP A 32 17.41 6.53 -14.26
C ASP A 32 16.92 5.09 -14.56
N PRO A 33 17.78 4.06 -14.53
CA PRO A 33 17.37 2.68 -14.80
C PRO A 33 16.27 2.22 -13.83
N ARG A 34 15.25 1.56 -14.37
CA ARG A 34 14.05 1.09 -13.64
C ARG A 34 14.34 -0.21 -12.87
N ALA A 35 13.36 -0.73 -12.12
CA ALA A 35 13.40 -2.13 -11.68
C ALA A 35 13.76 -3.04 -12.87
N LEU A 36 14.52 -4.10 -12.63
CA LEU A 36 15.18 -4.78 -13.74
C LEU A 36 14.20 -5.73 -14.46
N PRO A 37 14.16 -5.72 -15.82
CA PRO A 37 13.41 -6.70 -16.61
C PRO A 37 14.13 -8.06 -16.58
N ASP A 38 14.09 -8.73 -15.44
CA ASP A 38 14.95 -9.88 -15.13
C ASP A 38 14.31 -11.26 -15.38
N SER A 39 13.07 -11.31 -15.87
CA SER A 39 12.45 -12.58 -16.29
C SER A 39 13.30 -13.27 -17.37
N PRO A 40 13.77 -14.52 -17.17
CA PRO A 40 14.68 -15.18 -18.12
C PRO A 40 14.04 -15.49 -19.48
N SER A 41 12.71 -15.52 -19.57
CA SER A 41 12.00 -15.66 -20.85
C SER A 41 12.00 -14.37 -21.68
N GLY A 42 12.37 -13.24 -21.07
CA GLY A 42 12.20 -11.90 -21.62
C GLY A 42 10.73 -11.42 -21.67
N GLY A 43 9.79 -12.21 -21.16
CA GLY A 43 8.36 -11.92 -21.17
C GLY A 43 7.65 -12.41 -19.91
N TYR A 44 6.33 -12.62 -20.02
CA TYR A 44 5.46 -12.97 -18.89
C TYR A 44 5.62 -14.41 -18.40
N ALA A 45 5.90 -15.35 -19.31
CA ALA A 45 6.06 -16.75 -18.96
C ALA A 45 7.28 -16.95 -18.03
N PRO A 46 7.16 -17.73 -16.96
CA PRO A 46 8.31 -18.21 -16.21
C PRO A 46 9.20 -19.10 -17.09
N ALA A 47 10.45 -19.28 -16.68
CA ALA A 47 11.39 -20.16 -17.38
C ALA A 47 12.07 -21.11 -16.41
N ILE A 48 12.30 -22.34 -16.87
CA ILE A 48 13.15 -23.31 -16.18
C ILE A 48 14.60 -22.86 -16.36
N VAL A 49 15.32 -22.76 -15.25
CA VAL A 49 16.73 -22.36 -15.19
C VAL A 49 17.55 -23.36 -14.39
N ASP A 50 18.86 -23.30 -14.55
CA ASP A 50 19.78 -24.00 -13.66
C ASP A 50 19.66 -23.45 -12.24
N CYS A 51 19.56 -24.35 -11.26
CA CYS A 51 19.57 -23.93 -9.87
C CYS A 51 20.95 -23.44 -9.43
N PRO A 52 21.01 -22.51 -8.45
CA PRO A 52 22.26 -22.20 -7.77
C PRO A 52 22.87 -23.45 -7.11
N SER A 53 24.18 -23.40 -6.88
CA SER A 53 24.94 -24.50 -6.26
C SER A 53 24.41 -24.85 -4.87
N ALA A 54 24.13 -23.84 -4.06
CA ALA A 54 23.31 -23.95 -2.86
C ALA A 54 21.84 -24.02 -3.27
N ARG A 55 21.20 -25.16 -3.04
CA ARG A 55 19.81 -25.38 -3.48
C ARG A 55 18.87 -24.44 -2.72
N PRO A 56 17.87 -23.82 -3.40
CA PRO A 56 16.85 -23.04 -2.73
C PRO A 56 16.08 -23.89 -1.72
N THR A 57 15.84 -23.33 -0.53
CA THR A 57 15.13 -24.00 0.57
C THR A 57 14.11 -23.06 1.20
N ILE A 58 13.03 -23.63 1.73
CA ILE A 58 12.13 -22.92 2.63
C ILE A 58 12.86 -22.69 3.95
N ARG A 59 12.84 -21.45 4.44
CA ARG A 59 13.30 -21.13 5.78
C ARG A 59 12.16 -21.15 6.78
N SER A 60 12.48 -21.41 8.04
CA SER A 60 11.54 -21.18 9.15
C SER A 60 11.26 -19.68 9.34
N ALA A 61 10.04 -19.36 9.78
CA ALA A 61 9.63 -18.03 10.21
C ALA A 61 10.13 -17.64 11.62
N ALA A 62 10.94 -18.47 12.29
CA ALA A 62 11.47 -18.15 13.63
C ALA A 62 12.46 -16.96 13.65
N THR A 63 12.97 -16.56 12.48
CA THR A 63 13.88 -15.41 12.32
C THR A 63 13.58 -14.69 11.02
N LEU A 64 14.10 -13.47 10.86
CA LEU A 64 14.19 -12.83 9.54
C LEU A 64 15.04 -13.68 8.59
N SER A 65 14.88 -13.49 7.27
CA SER A 65 15.79 -14.09 6.29
C SER A 65 17.22 -13.57 6.46
N PRO A 66 18.23 -14.34 6.03
CA PRO A 66 19.60 -13.85 5.94
C PRO A 66 19.71 -12.58 5.09
N ASN A 67 18.93 -12.49 4.01
CA ASN A 67 18.91 -11.34 3.11
C ASN A 67 18.36 -10.09 3.81
N GLU A 68 17.18 -10.16 4.44
CA GLU A 68 16.63 -9.03 5.22
C GLU A 68 17.58 -8.63 6.37
N THR A 69 18.14 -9.62 7.08
CA THR A 69 19.11 -9.39 8.16
C THR A 69 20.36 -8.66 7.68
N SER A 70 20.88 -9.02 6.50
CA SER A 70 22.07 -8.37 5.91
C SER A 70 21.78 -6.97 5.37
N TRP A 71 20.56 -6.75 4.87
CA TRP A 71 20.12 -5.49 4.32
C TRP A 71 19.82 -4.44 5.39
N LEU A 72 19.27 -4.88 6.54
CA LEU A 72 18.86 -4.00 7.63
C LEU A 72 19.93 -3.00 8.06
N PRO A 73 21.20 -3.37 8.36
CA PRO A 73 22.22 -2.39 8.72
C PRO A 73 22.40 -1.25 7.70
N LEU A 74 22.29 -1.55 6.40
CA LEU A 74 22.39 -0.55 5.34
C LEU A 74 21.20 0.42 5.41
N ARG A 75 19.98 -0.13 5.49
CA ARG A 75 18.77 0.68 5.64
C ARG A 75 18.80 1.52 6.89
N ARG A 76 19.10 0.91 8.04
CA ARG A 76 19.11 1.57 9.34
C ARG A 76 20.15 2.68 9.41
N ASN A 77 21.24 2.60 8.65
CA ASN A 77 22.17 3.71 8.47
C ASN A 77 21.59 4.81 7.56
N ALA A 78 20.93 4.43 6.46
CA ALA A 78 20.30 5.38 5.54
C ALA A 78 19.11 6.16 6.15
N THR A 79 18.47 5.66 7.20
CA THR A 79 17.39 6.38 7.89
C THR A 79 17.87 7.46 8.86
N VAL A 80 19.16 7.48 9.24
CA VAL A 80 19.68 8.37 10.30
C VAL A 80 19.54 9.85 9.95
N GLU A 81 20.08 10.26 8.80
CA GLU A 81 20.06 11.68 8.39
C GLU A 81 18.62 12.18 8.12
N PRO A 82 17.77 11.49 7.34
CA PRO A 82 16.38 11.92 7.14
C PRO A 82 15.58 12.01 8.44
N MET A 83 15.82 11.10 9.39
CA MET A 83 15.19 11.11 10.69
C MET A 83 15.66 12.31 11.52
N LEU A 84 16.97 12.53 11.59
CA LEU A 84 17.54 13.67 12.30
C LEU A 84 17.03 15.00 11.73
N ASP A 85 17.02 15.14 10.40
CA ASP A 85 16.48 16.30 9.70
C ASP A 85 15.02 16.54 10.06
N PHE A 86 14.19 15.50 10.02
CA PHE A 86 12.78 15.61 10.39
C PHE A 86 12.59 15.98 11.86
N LEU A 87 13.27 15.29 12.79
CA LEU A 87 13.17 15.55 14.23
C LEU A 87 13.65 16.96 14.59
N THR A 88 14.68 17.46 13.92
CA THR A 88 15.18 18.83 14.10
C THR A 88 14.14 19.86 13.65
N ARG A 89 13.52 19.66 12.47
CA ARG A 89 12.45 20.54 11.98
C ARG A 89 11.19 20.49 12.84
N ALA A 90 10.88 19.33 13.43
CA ALA A 90 9.75 19.15 14.34
C ALA A 90 9.90 19.97 15.64
N ASN A 91 11.14 20.39 15.98
CA ASN A 91 11.46 21.35 17.04
C ASN A 91 10.73 21.05 18.35
N ILE A 92 11.01 19.87 18.92
CA ILE A 92 10.47 19.44 20.23
C ILE A 92 11.15 20.27 21.33
N PRO A 93 10.42 21.11 22.09
CA PRO A 93 11.01 21.91 23.16
C PRO A 93 11.71 21.05 24.21
N ASN A 94 12.86 21.52 24.68
CA ASN A 94 13.69 20.85 25.70
C ASN A 94 14.15 19.43 25.31
N PHE A 95 14.18 19.12 24.01
CA PHE A 95 14.71 17.86 23.49
C PHE A 95 15.74 18.13 22.40
N ASP A 96 16.97 17.67 22.62
CA ASP A 96 18.05 17.77 21.63
C ASP A 96 18.05 16.54 20.73
N ALA A 97 17.38 16.65 19.58
CA ALA A 97 17.30 15.59 18.58
C ALA A 97 18.69 15.17 18.05
N GLN A 98 19.60 16.13 17.86
CA GLN A 98 20.95 15.86 17.38
C GLN A 98 21.71 15.01 18.38
N SER A 99 21.73 15.42 19.65
CA SER A 99 22.41 14.67 20.71
C SER A 99 21.79 13.30 20.96
N TYR A 100 20.46 13.18 20.86
CA TYR A 100 19.76 11.90 20.98
C TYR A 100 20.18 10.94 19.87
N ILE A 101 19.97 11.32 18.60
CA ILE A 101 20.27 10.46 17.45
C ILE A 101 21.77 10.15 17.39
N SER A 102 22.65 11.11 17.65
CA SER A 102 24.10 10.89 17.66
C SER A 102 24.54 9.85 18.70
N ARG A 103 23.83 9.76 19.84
CA ARG A 103 24.09 8.75 20.88
C ARG A 103 23.61 7.36 20.46
N VAL A 104 22.42 7.26 19.87
CA VAL A 104 21.81 5.95 19.58
C VAL A 104 22.18 5.39 18.19
N ARG A 105 22.70 6.21 17.27
CA ARG A 105 22.97 5.79 15.88
C ARG A 105 23.99 4.66 15.74
N SER A 106 24.91 4.51 16.70
CA SER A 106 25.89 3.41 16.70
C SER A 106 25.27 2.05 17.05
N SER A 107 24.00 2.02 17.45
CA SER A 107 23.26 0.80 17.78
C SER A 107 21.92 0.81 17.04
N PRO A 108 21.82 0.16 15.86
CA PRO A 108 20.60 0.16 15.04
C PRO A 108 19.31 -0.27 15.78
N SER A 109 19.44 -1.10 16.81
CA SER A 109 18.36 -1.56 17.70
C SER A 109 17.86 -0.48 18.67
N GLN A 110 18.66 0.55 18.94
CA GLN A 110 18.30 1.69 19.77
C GLN A 110 17.67 2.83 18.98
N LEU A 111 17.97 2.94 17.67
CA LEU A 111 17.32 3.90 16.77
C LEU A 111 15.81 3.63 16.66
N PRO A 112 14.97 4.67 16.49
CA PRO A 112 13.56 4.52 16.14
C PRO A 112 13.35 3.64 14.90
N ASN A 113 12.44 2.68 14.96
CA ASN A 113 12.08 1.83 13.83
C ASN A 113 10.67 2.11 13.30
N VAL A 114 10.60 2.84 12.18
CA VAL A 114 9.34 3.34 11.63
C VAL A 114 8.86 2.42 10.50
N ALA A 115 7.57 2.09 10.50
CA ALA A 115 6.93 1.41 9.39
C ALA A 115 5.70 2.19 8.91
N LEU A 116 5.36 2.00 7.63
CA LEU A 116 4.19 2.58 6.99
C LEU A 116 3.31 1.44 6.46
N ALA A 117 1.99 1.59 6.58
CA ALA A 117 1.02 0.61 6.08
C ALA A 117 -0.09 1.33 5.30
N VAL A 118 -0.39 0.86 4.09
CA VAL A 118 -1.45 1.40 3.24
C VAL A 118 -2.51 0.33 3.00
N SER A 119 -3.75 0.64 3.36
CA SER A 119 -4.87 -0.30 3.30
C SER A 119 -5.27 -0.73 1.89
N GLY A 120 -6.19 -1.68 1.79
CA GLY A 120 -6.92 -1.99 0.57
C GLY A 120 -8.09 -1.05 0.28
N GLY A 121 -8.71 -1.24 -0.88
CA GLY A 121 -9.80 -0.39 -1.40
C GLY A 121 -9.61 0.07 -2.85
N GLY A 122 -8.94 -0.72 -3.69
CA GLY A 122 -8.71 -0.41 -5.11
C GLY A 122 -8.09 0.97 -5.35
N TYR A 123 -8.57 1.68 -6.37
CA TYR A 123 -8.05 3.00 -6.73
C TYR A 123 -8.19 4.04 -5.62
N ARG A 124 -9.25 3.97 -4.81
CA ARG A 124 -9.42 4.85 -3.64
C ARG A 124 -8.21 4.75 -2.70
N ALA A 125 -7.84 3.53 -2.36
CA ALA A 125 -6.72 3.27 -1.46
C ALA A 125 -5.38 3.66 -2.08
N LEU A 126 -5.18 3.37 -3.37
CA LEU A 126 -4.01 3.83 -4.12
C LEU A 126 -3.87 5.35 -4.02
N MET A 127 -4.92 6.10 -4.35
CA MET A 127 -4.86 7.57 -4.43
C MET A 127 -4.78 8.23 -3.05
N ASN A 128 -5.55 7.77 -2.07
CA ASN A 128 -5.48 8.30 -0.70
C ASN A 128 -4.11 8.00 -0.06
N GLY A 129 -3.62 6.76 -0.20
CA GLY A 129 -2.28 6.36 0.23
C GLY A 129 -1.18 7.13 -0.49
N ALA A 130 -1.33 7.40 -1.78
CA ALA A 130 -0.40 8.22 -2.55
C ALA A 130 -0.31 9.65 -1.98
N GLY A 131 -1.43 10.22 -1.56
CA GLY A 131 -1.44 11.51 -0.86
C GLY A 131 -0.60 11.49 0.42
N PHE A 132 -0.79 10.45 1.26
CA PHE A 132 0.03 10.27 2.46
C PHE A 132 1.52 10.12 2.14
N LEU A 133 1.87 9.25 1.18
CA LEU A 133 3.27 9.05 0.80
C LEU A 133 3.88 10.31 0.18
N ALA A 134 3.13 11.08 -0.61
CA ALA A 134 3.58 12.37 -1.11
C ALA A 134 3.90 13.36 0.03
N ALA A 135 3.06 13.40 1.08
CA ALA A 135 3.32 14.22 2.27
C ALA A 135 4.56 13.75 3.06
N ALA A 136 4.76 12.44 3.18
CA ALA A 136 5.87 11.84 3.91
C ALA A 136 7.20 11.86 3.14
N ASP A 137 7.17 12.03 1.81
CA ASP A 137 8.34 11.96 0.93
C ASP A 137 9.04 13.33 0.81
N SER A 138 10.32 13.41 1.22
CA SER A 138 11.12 14.63 1.09
C SER A 138 11.40 15.06 -0.35
N ARG A 139 11.17 14.19 -1.34
CA ARG A 139 11.29 14.50 -2.77
C ARG A 139 10.09 15.28 -3.31
N THR A 140 8.96 15.24 -2.60
CA THR A 140 7.77 16.01 -2.95
C THR A 140 8.03 17.50 -2.71
N PRO A 141 7.75 18.39 -3.69
CA PRO A 141 7.90 19.83 -3.49
C PRO A 141 7.16 20.32 -2.24
N ASN A 142 7.84 21.13 -1.42
CA ASN A 142 7.34 21.72 -0.18
C ASN A 142 6.97 20.75 0.96
N SER A 143 7.15 19.45 0.83
CA SER A 143 6.81 18.51 1.93
C SER A 143 7.68 18.68 3.19
N THR A 144 8.85 19.31 3.05
CA THR A 144 9.77 19.64 4.15
C THR A 144 9.61 21.07 4.69
N ALA A 145 8.70 21.86 4.12
CA ALA A 145 8.38 23.20 4.62
C ALA A 145 7.68 23.14 5.99
N ALA A 146 7.46 24.31 6.60
CA ALA A 146 6.74 24.42 7.87
C ALA A 146 5.37 23.74 7.77
N GLY A 147 5.05 22.88 8.74
CA GLY A 147 3.81 22.09 8.77
C GLY A 147 3.85 20.77 8.00
N GLY A 148 4.92 20.50 7.25
CA GLY A 148 5.12 19.27 6.49
C GLY A 148 5.72 18.12 7.31
N ILE A 149 5.52 16.89 6.81
CA ILE A 149 6.06 15.65 7.39
C ILE A 149 7.05 14.93 6.45
N GLY A 150 7.55 15.64 5.43
CA GLY A 150 8.52 15.11 4.47
C GLY A 150 9.77 14.58 5.17
N GLY A 151 10.31 13.47 4.70
CA GLY A 151 11.41 12.75 5.36
C GLY A 151 10.94 11.60 6.25
N LEU A 152 9.63 11.52 6.56
CA LEU A 152 9.06 10.36 7.24
C LEU A 152 9.20 9.08 6.40
N LEU A 153 8.98 9.16 5.08
CA LEU A 153 9.17 8.02 4.17
C LEU A 153 10.64 7.58 4.14
N GLN A 154 11.56 8.54 4.04
CA GLN A 154 13.00 8.28 4.07
C GLN A 154 13.45 7.71 5.42
N SER A 155 12.74 8.00 6.51
CA SER A 155 13.00 7.45 7.85
C SER A 155 12.41 6.05 8.08
N ALA A 156 11.49 5.59 7.23
CA ALA A 156 10.79 4.32 7.39
C ALA A 156 11.66 3.12 7.02
N THR A 157 11.70 2.08 7.85
CA THR A 157 12.39 0.82 7.50
C THR A 157 11.52 -0.07 6.62
N TYR A 158 10.20 -0.06 6.84
CA TYR A 158 9.24 -0.91 6.12
C TYR A 158 8.09 -0.09 5.51
N LEU A 159 7.61 -0.52 4.34
CA LEU A 159 6.40 0.00 3.70
C LEU A 159 5.55 -1.18 3.21
N ALA A 160 4.41 -1.40 3.85
CA ALA A 160 3.48 -2.48 3.53
C ALA A 160 2.24 -1.96 2.79
N GLY A 161 1.73 -2.76 1.85
CA GLY A 161 0.49 -2.52 1.12
C GLY A 161 -0.30 -3.81 0.93
N LEU A 162 -1.62 -3.70 0.80
CA LEU A 162 -2.47 -4.79 0.32
C LEU A 162 -3.52 -4.24 -0.64
N SER A 163 -4.03 -5.07 -1.56
CA SER A 163 -5.03 -4.66 -2.55
C SER A 163 -4.63 -3.36 -3.27
N GLY A 164 -5.49 -2.34 -3.29
CA GLY A 164 -5.18 -1.01 -3.81
C GLY A 164 -3.94 -0.32 -3.19
N GLY A 165 -3.67 -0.53 -1.90
CA GLY A 165 -2.41 -0.10 -1.27
C GLY A 165 -1.21 -0.90 -1.79
N GLY A 166 -1.42 -2.17 -2.15
CA GLY A 166 -0.44 -3.00 -2.83
C GLY A 166 -0.15 -2.54 -4.27
N TRP A 167 -1.14 -1.99 -4.97
CA TRP A 167 -0.93 -1.34 -6.27
C TRP A 167 -0.04 -0.10 -6.14
N LEU A 168 -0.27 0.72 -5.10
CA LEU A 168 0.57 1.88 -4.81
C LEU A 168 2.01 1.45 -4.56
N VAL A 169 2.23 0.55 -3.60
CA VAL A 169 3.57 0.07 -3.25
C VAL A 169 4.23 -0.59 -4.46
N GLY A 170 3.60 -1.58 -5.09
CA GLY A 170 4.15 -2.26 -6.26
C GLY A 170 4.45 -1.31 -7.43
N SER A 171 3.61 -0.30 -7.66
CA SER A 171 3.84 0.72 -8.70
C SER A 171 5.04 1.60 -8.37
N LEU A 172 5.24 2.05 -7.13
CA LEU A 172 6.43 2.83 -6.76
C LEU A 172 7.70 2.04 -7.08
N TYR A 173 7.85 0.82 -6.54
CA TYR A 173 9.09 0.05 -6.68
C TYR A 173 9.33 -0.46 -8.09
N SER A 174 8.29 -0.91 -8.81
CA SER A 174 8.42 -1.34 -10.23
C SER A 174 8.85 -0.19 -11.14
N ASN A 175 8.66 1.06 -10.70
CA ASN A 175 9.09 2.28 -11.38
C ASN A 175 10.29 2.94 -10.70
N ASN A 176 11.26 2.17 -10.21
CA ASN A 176 12.46 2.68 -9.55
C ASN A 176 12.19 3.52 -8.30
N PHE A 177 11.21 3.12 -7.50
CA PHE A 177 10.75 3.89 -6.34
C PHE A 177 10.44 5.36 -6.68
N SER A 178 9.90 5.60 -7.89
CA SER A 178 9.52 6.95 -8.36
C SER A 178 8.65 7.65 -7.32
N SER A 179 8.78 8.96 -7.17
CA SER A 179 7.90 9.71 -6.27
C SER A 179 6.46 9.67 -6.77
N VAL A 180 5.51 9.86 -5.86
CA VAL A 180 4.08 9.99 -6.22
C VAL A 180 3.87 11.08 -7.26
N VAL A 181 4.55 12.22 -7.11
CA VAL A 181 4.44 13.37 -8.03
C VAL A 181 4.94 13.00 -9.43
N ASP A 182 6.00 12.20 -9.54
CA ASP A 182 6.52 11.75 -10.83
C ASP A 182 5.59 10.76 -11.52
N LEU A 183 4.98 9.83 -10.77
CA LEU A 183 3.99 8.91 -11.30
C LEU A 183 2.71 9.63 -11.73
N GLN A 184 2.21 10.58 -10.92
CA GLN A 184 1.06 11.43 -11.28
C GLN A 184 1.28 12.21 -12.57
N ARG A 185 2.50 12.76 -12.74
CA ARG A 185 2.90 13.50 -13.94
C ARG A 185 3.04 12.57 -15.15
N GLY A 186 3.59 11.38 -14.92
CA GLY A 186 3.91 10.41 -15.96
C GLY A 186 4.96 10.93 -16.95
N SER A 187 5.07 10.24 -18.08
CA SER A 187 5.95 10.63 -19.20
C SER A 187 5.19 10.58 -20.52
N GLN A 188 5.72 11.25 -21.54
CA GLN A 188 5.14 11.19 -22.89
C GLN A 188 5.04 9.72 -23.36
N GLY A 189 3.88 9.36 -23.92
CA GLY A 189 3.60 7.98 -24.36
C GLY A 189 3.30 6.97 -23.25
N SER A 190 3.47 7.33 -21.98
CA SER A 190 3.15 6.44 -20.85
C SER A 190 1.67 6.52 -20.46
N SER A 191 1.16 5.42 -19.94
CA SER A 191 -0.18 5.31 -19.33
C SER A 191 -0.12 5.15 -17.81
N VAL A 192 1.07 5.25 -17.23
CA VAL A 192 1.24 5.15 -15.77
C VAL A 192 0.37 6.20 -15.07
N TRP A 193 -0.42 5.72 -14.11
CA TRP A 193 -1.36 6.48 -13.29
C TRP A 193 -2.41 7.29 -14.07
N LYS A 194 -2.62 6.98 -15.35
CA LYS A 194 -3.71 7.54 -16.15
C LYS A 194 -4.98 6.72 -15.95
N PHE A 195 -5.73 7.07 -14.90
CA PHE A 195 -6.96 6.36 -14.51
C PHE A 195 -8.20 6.84 -15.26
N ASP A 196 -8.08 7.80 -16.19
CA ASP A 196 -9.19 8.37 -16.95
C ASP A 196 -9.76 7.42 -18.02
N ARG A 197 -9.04 6.34 -18.33
CA ARG A 197 -9.58 5.18 -19.04
C ARG A 197 -9.67 3.98 -18.12
N SER A 198 -10.73 3.21 -18.32
CA SER A 198 -10.97 1.97 -17.60
C SER A 198 -9.88 0.94 -17.89
N ILE A 199 -9.43 0.21 -16.86
CA ILE A 199 -8.55 -0.96 -16.98
C ILE A 199 -9.06 -1.94 -18.05
N PHE A 200 -10.38 -2.11 -18.17
CA PHE A 200 -11.01 -3.03 -19.13
C PHE A 200 -10.94 -2.56 -20.58
N GLN A 201 -10.62 -1.28 -20.82
CA GLN A 201 -10.44 -0.73 -22.16
C GLN A 201 -8.96 -0.55 -22.54
N GLY A 202 -8.05 -0.70 -21.57
CA GLY A 202 -6.63 -0.49 -21.76
C GLY A 202 -6.23 0.97 -22.07
N PRO A 203 -4.91 1.22 -22.23
CA PRO A 203 -4.40 2.54 -22.60
C PRO A 203 -4.84 2.94 -24.01
N LYS A 204 -4.88 4.25 -24.28
CA LYS A 204 -5.15 4.74 -25.64
C LYS A 204 -3.84 4.94 -26.38
N GLU A 205 -3.52 4.01 -27.26
CA GLU A 205 -2.54 4.24 -28.31
C GLU A 205 -3.22 5.00 -29.47
N SER A 206 -2.49 5.80 -30.24
CA SER A 206 -3.08 6.60 -31.32
C SER A 206 -3.99 5.77 -32.25
N GLY A 207 -5.16 6.29 -32.67
CA GLY A 207 -6.07 5.58 -33.58
C GLY A 207 -7.51 5.43 -33.08
N ILE A 208 -8.22 4.39 -33.56
CA ILE A 208 -9.62 4.10 -33.23
C ILE A 208 -9.70 3.33 -31.90
N SER A 209 -10.46 3.86 -30.94
CA SER A 209 -10.49 3.35 -29.56
C SER A 209 -10.88 1.88 -29.40
N ILE A 210 -11.70 1.32 -30.30
CA ILE A 210 -12.14 -0.09 -30.25
C ILE A 210 -11.02 -1.04 -30.68
N LEU A 211 -10.28 -0.67 -31.75
CA LEU A 211 -9.14 -1.47 -32.21
C LEU A 211 -8.05 -1.52 -31.13
N ASN A 212 -7.80 -0.39 -30.47
CA ASN A 212 -6.88 -0.32 -29.35
C ASN A 212 -7.24 -1.26 -28.19
N THR A 213 -8.55 -1.38 -27.85
CA THR A 213 -9.00 -2.30 -26.79
C THR A 213 -8.78 -3.76 -27.20
N ALA A 214 -9.07 -4.11 -28.46
CA ALA A 214 -8.86 -5.47 -28.96
C ALA A 214 -7.37 -5.83 -29.01
N ASP A 215 -6.51 -4.93 -29.49
CA ASP A 215 -5.05 -5.13 -29.56
C ASP A 215 -4.43 -5.24 -28.16
N TYR A 216 -4.87 -4.39 -27.22
CA TYR A 216 -4.51 -4.46 -25.81
C TYR A 216 -4.81 -5.85 -25.22
N TRP A 217 -6.05 -6.31 -25.35
CA TRP A 217 -6.45 -7.61 -24.83
C TRP A 217 -5.83 -8.78 -25.58
N ALA A 218 -5.57 -8.66 -26.88
CA ALA A 218 -4.85 -9.66 -27.66
C ALA A 218 -3.40 -9.80 -27.15
N THR A 219 -2.77 -8.69 -26.76
CA THR A 219 -1.45 -8.67 -26.14
C THR A 219 -1.47 -9.35 -24.77
N VAL A 220 -2.45 -9.02 -23.93
CA VAL A 220 -2.63 -9.68 -22.63
C VAL A 220 -2.85 -11.18 -22.80
N ALA A 221 -3.77 -11.60 -23.67
CA ALA A 221 -4.02 -13.02 -23.96
C ALA A 221 -2.75 -13.74 -24.42
N LYS A 222 -2.02 -13.17 -25.38
CA LYS A 222 -0.75 -13.75 -25.85
C LYS A 222 0.28 -13.92 -24.73
N GLN A 223 0.35 -12.97 -23.80
CA GLN A 223 1.23 -13.07 -22.63
C GLN A 223 0.78 -14.19 -21.70
N VAL A 224 -0.50 -14.28 -21.36
CA VAL A 224 -1.03 -15.35 -20.50
C VAL A 224 -0.91 -16.73 -21.17
N ASP A 225 -1.27 -16.86 -22.45
CA ASP A 225 -1.10 -18.07 -23.26
C ASP A 225 0.37 -18.52 -23.33
N SER A 226 1.33 -17.60 -23.20
CA SER A 226 2.74 -17.97 -23.15
C SER A 226 3.13 -18.67 -21.84
N LYS A 227 2.49 -18.30 -20.72
CA LYS A 227 2.64 -18.95 -19.42
C LYS A 227 1.92 -20.32 -19.40
N ASP A 228 0.72 -20.39 -19.97
CA ASP A 228 -0.14 -21.59 -20.05
C ASP A 228 0.50 -22.78 -20.79
N LYS A 229 1.58 -22.56 -21.54
CA LYS A 229 2.35 -23.64 -22.19
C LYS A 229 3.11 -24.56 -21.24
N GLY A 230 3.29 -24.15 -19.98
CA GLY A 230 4.05 -24.93 -19.00
C GLY A 230 3.76 -24.62 -17.54
N PHE A 231 2.93 -23.62 -17.25
CA PHE A 231 2.57 -23.20 -15.91
C PHE A 231 1.08 -22.86 -15.87
N GLU A 232 0.41 -23.26 -14.79
CA GLU A 232 -1.01 -22.98 -14.59
C GLU A 232 -1.30 -21.47 -14.59
N VAL A 233 -2.44 -21.10 -15.17
CA VAL A 233 -2.94 -19.72 -15.26
C VAL A 233 -4.32 -19.59 -14.64
N SER A 234 -4.61 -18.40 -14.14
CA SER A 234 -5.84 -18.05 -13.45
C SER A 234 -6.38 -16.71 -13.93
N ILE A 235 -7.57 -16.32 -13.47
CA ILE A 235 -8.10 -14.97 -13.74
C ILE A 235 -7.15 -13.88 -13.21
N THR A 236 -6.43 -14.16 -12.13
CA THR A 236 -5.41 -13.26 -11.57
C THR A 236 -4.32 -12.92 -12.57
N ASP A 237 -3.98 -13.81 -13.52
CA ASP A 237 -3.00 -13.52 -14.56
C ASP A 237 -3.48 -12.39 -15.48
N TYR A 238 -4.71 -12.50 -15.99
CA TYR A 238 -5.32 -11.45 -16.82
C TYR A 238 -5.46 -10.14 -16.06
N TRP A 239 -5.89 -10.21 -14.79
CA TRP A 239 -6.04 -9.05 -13.93
C TRP A 239 -4.71 -8.36 -13.63
N GLY A 240 -3.69 -9.11 -13.23
CA GLY A 240 -2.36 -8.59 -12.95
C GLY A 240 -1.70 -7.96 -14.18
N ARG A 241 -1.90 -8.57 -15.37
CA ARG A 241 -1.48 -7.96 -16.64
C ARG A 241 -2.22 -6.66 -16.91
N ALA A 242 -3.54 -6.65 -16.77
CA ALA A 242 -4.36 -5.47 -17.02
C ALA A 242 -3.98 -4.29 -16.10
N LEU A 243 -3.79 -4.56 -14.80
CA LEU A 243 -3.28 -3.60 -13.82
C LEU A 243 -1.93 -3.01 -14.23
N SER A 244 -1.02 -3.85 -14.73
CA SER A 244 0.35 -3.45 -15.04
C SER A 244 0.45 -2.30 -16.05
N TYR A 245 -0.49 -2.17 -16.99
CA TYR A 245 -0.48 -1.10 -17.99
C TYR A 245 -0.67 0.30 -17.39
N GLN A 246 -1.34 0.42 -16.24
CA GLN A 246 -1.52 1.68 -15.52
C GLN A 246 -0.58 1.83 -14.32
N LEU A 247 0.10 0.76 -13.90
CA LEU A 247 0.93 0.75 -12.70
C LEU A 247 2.43 0.62 -12.98
N ILE A 248 2.84 0.07 -14.12
CA ILE A 248 4.25 -0.13 -14.49
C ILE A 248 4.52 0.67 -15.76
N ASN A 249 5.36 1.69 -15.65
CA ASN A 249 5.79 2.53 -16.77
C ASN A 249 6.83 1.78 -17.61
N ALA A 250 6.40 0.73 -18.31
CA ALA A 250 7.20 -0.02 -19.27
C ALA A 250 6.31 -0.45 -20.43
N THR A 251 6.91 -0.77 -21.58
CA THR A 251 6.18 -1.31 -22.72
C THR A 251 5.34 -2.51 -22.29
N ASP A 252 4.07 -2.54 -22.70
CA ASP A 252 3.08 -3.57 -22.36
C ASP A 252 2.90 -3.83 -20.86
N GLY A 253 3.17 -2.83 -20.01
CA GLY A 253 3.14 -3.00 -18.56
C GLY A 253 4.25 -3.91 -18.04
N GLY A 254 5.41 -3.95 -18.69
CA GLY A 254 6.62 -4.62 -18.19
C GLY A 254 6.44 -6.12 -17.90
N PRO A 255 6.11 -6.96 -18.89
CA PRO A 255 5.88 -8.39 -18.68
C PRO A 255 7.08 -9.14 -18.09
N SER A 256 8.30 -8.62 -18.26
CA SER A 256 9.54 -9.23 -17.73
C SER A 256 9.98 -8.70 -16.36
N TYR A 257 9.24 -7.77 -15.76
CA TYR A 257 9.58 -7.17 -14.46
C TYR A 257 9.05 -8.07 -13.35
N THR A 258 9.92 -8.51 -12.46
CA THR A 258 9.58 -9.37 -11.31
C THR A 258 9.59 -8.57 -10.03
N PHE A 259 8.89 -9.04 -9.00
CA PHE A 259 8.92 -8.39 -7.70
C PHE A 259 10.24 -8.66 -6.97
N SER A 260 10.85 -9.84 -7.18
CA SER A 260 12.19 -10.18 -6.69
C SER A 260 13.28 -9.28 -7.27
N SER A 261 13.16 -8.77 -8.50
CA SER A 261 14.20 -7.91 -9.09
C SER A 261 14.32 -6.53 -8.42
N ILE A 262 13.41 -6.18 -7.50
CA ILE A 262 13.59 -5.05 -6.60
C ILE A 262 14.89 -5.20 -5.80
N ALA A 263 15.22 -6.43 -5.37
CA ALA A 263 16.43 -6.76 -4.62
C ALA A 263 17.73 -6.43 -5.37
N ASP A 264 17.67 -6.38 -6.70
CA ASP A 264 18.82 -6.16 -7.58
C ASP A 264 19.02 -4.68 -7.94
N THR A 265 18.09 -3.81 -7.55
CA THR A 265 18.23 -2.37 -7.80
C THR A 265 19.28 -1.74 -6.89
N SER A 266 20.07 -0.82 -7.43
CA SER A 266 21.16 -0.17 -6.67
C SER A 266 20.67 0.60 -5.43
N ASP A 267 19.51 1.24 -5.54
CA ASP A 267 18.87 1.94 -4.44
C ASP A 267 18.41 0.98 -3.32
N PHE A 268 17.86 -0.17 -3.67
CA PHE A 268 17.49 -1.17 -2.67
C PHE A 268 18.74 -1.79 -2.03
N GLN A 269 19.73 -2.20 -2.83
CA GLN A 269 20.99 -2.77 -2.33
C GLN A 269 21.76 -1.83 -1.39
N SER A 270 21.65 -0.51 -1.59
CA SER A 270 22.25 0.50 -0.71
C SER A 270 21.39 0.84 0.52
N GLY A 271 20.17 0.32 0.63
CA GLY A 271 19.23 0.63 1.71
C GLY A 271 18.57 2.01 1.57
N ALA A 272 18.61 2.65 0.40
CA ALA A 272 18.07 3.99 0.18
C ALA A 272 16.53 4.05 0.26
N GLN A 273 15.87 2.92 0.02
CA GLN A 273 14.40 2.79 -0.01
C GLN A 273 13.92 1.93 1.18
N PRO A 274 12.69 2.12 1.70
CA PRO A 274 12.10 1.19 2.65
C PRO A 274 11.98 -0.24 2.08
N PHE A 275 11.79 -1.22 2.94
CA PHE A 275 11.56 -2.60 2.53
C PHE A 275 10.08 -2.76 2.12
N PRO A 276 9.77 -3.08 0.84
CA PRO A 276 8.40 -3.22 0.38
C PRO A 276 7.82 -4.57 0.80
N ILE A 277 6.58 -4.55 1.26
CA ILE A 277 5.83 -5.76 1.62
C ILE A 277 4.45 -5.69 0.99
N LEU A 278 4.03 -6.74 0.28
CA LEU A 278 2.65 -6.93 -0.16
C LEU A 278 2.00 -8.06 0.62
N VAL A 279 0.73 -7.93 0.99
CA VAL A 279 0.00 -8.95 1.77
C VAL A 279 -1.10 -9.61 0.93
N ALA A 280 -1.28 -10.90 1.11
CA ALA A 280 -2.35 -11.71 0.55
C ALA A 280 -2.84 -12.73 1.59
N ASP A 281 -4.08 -13.16 1.48
CA ASP A 281 -4.65 -14.18 2.36
C ASP A 281 -4.60 -15.56 1.69
N GLY A 282 -4.33 -16.59 2.49
CA GLY A 282 -4.47 -17.97 2.08
C GLY A 282 -5.93 -18.38 2.07
N ARG A 283 -6.38 -18.98 0.97
CA ARG A 283 -7.71 -19.57 0.85
C ARG A 283 -7.59 -21.09 0.85
N ALA A 284 -8.11 -21.74 1.88
CA ALA A 284 -8.05 -23.20 1.95
C ALA A 284 -8.93 -23.84 0.86
N PRO A 285 -8.60 -25.06 0.40
CA PRO A 285 -9.41 -25.77 -0.59
C PRO A 285 -10.88 -25.90 -0.18
N GLY A 286 -11.80 -25.48 -1.06
CA GLY A 286 -13.24 -25.59 -0.84
C GLY A 286 -13.87 -24.44 -0.03
N GLU A 287 -13.07 -23.53 0.52
CA GLU A 287 -13.58 -22.34 1.21
C GLU A 287 -13.90 -21.23 0.21
N ARG A 288 -14.82 -20.33 0.57
CA ARG A 288 -15.18 -19.12 -0.21
C ARG A 288 -15.21 -17.84 0.64
N ILE A 289 -15.20 -17.99 1.96
CA ILE A 289 -15.18 -16.90 2.91
C ILE A 289 -13.85 -16.98 3.62
N ILE A 290 -13.12 -15.88 3.62
CA ILE A 290 -11.87 -15.76 4.36
C ILE A 290 -12.20 -15.29 5.77
N SER A 291 -11.92 -16.13 6.75
CA SER A 291 -12.14 -15.82 8.16
C SER A 291 -10.94 -15.06 8.74
N LEU A 292 -11.16 -14.39 9.87
CA LEU A 292 -10.13 -13.64 10.58
C LEU A 292 -8.89 -14.48 10.97
N ASN A 293 -9.02 -15.80 11.00
CA ASN A 293 -7.93 -16.75 11.27
C ASN A 293 -7.33 -17.38 10.00
N ALA A 294 -7.58 -16.81 8.82
CA ALA A 294 -6.89 -17.20 7.61
C ALA A 294 -5.37 -17.00 7.74
N THR A 295 -4.60 -17.79 6.99
CA THR A 295 -3.14 -17.61 6.97
C THR A 295 -2.81 -16.35 6.18
N VAL A 296 -2.11 -15.41 6.79
CA VAL A 296 -1.69 -14.17 6.14
C VAL A 296 -0.30 -14.40 5.55
N TYR A 297 -0.19 -14.27 4.23
CA TYR A 297 1.06 -14.35 3.50
C TYR A 297 1.59 -12.96 3.18
N GLU A 298 2.91 -12.80 3.25
CA GLU A 298 3.60 -11.63 2.74
C GLU A 298 4.49 -12.00 1.54
N PHE A 299 4.53 -11.08 0.58
CA PHE A 299 5.54 -11.00 -0.46
C PHE A 299 6.50 -9.87 -0.11
N ASN A 300 7.79 -10.16 -0.14
CA ASN A 300 8.83 -9.15 -0.09
C ASN A 300 9.91 -9.47 -1.15
N PRO A 301 10.87 -8.58 -1.46
CA PRO A 301 11.82 -8.80 -2.54
C PRO A 301 12.63 -10.10 -2.48
N PHE A 302 12.68 -10.75 -1.30
CA PHE A 302 13.42 -11.99 -1.12
C PHE A 302 12.54 -13.24 -1.08
N GLU A 303 11.29 -13.14 -0.64
CA GLU A 303 10.51 -14.31 -0.25
C GLU A 303 8.98 -14.11 -0.22
N LEU A 304 8.28 -15.23 -0.39
CA LEU A 304 6.86 -15.41 -0.12
C LEU A 304 6.72 -16.33 1.10
N GLY A 305 5.97 -15.93 2.12
CA GLY A 305 5.71 -16.80 3.26
C GLY A 305 4.81 -16.20 4.31
N THR A 306 4.76 -16.86 5.47
CA THR A 306 3.89 -16.46 6.58
C THR A 306 4.59 -16.60 7.92
N TRP A 307 4.29 -15.66 8.82
CA TRP A 307 4.66 -15.71 10.24
C TRP A 307 3.68 -16.54 11.07
N ASP A 308 2.52 -16.87 10.51
CA ASP A 308 1.51 -17.68 11.19
C ASP A 308 2.03 -19.10 11.42
N PRO A 309 1.61 -19.75 12.53
CA PRO A 309 2.05 -21.09 12.91
C PRO A 309 1.56 -22.19 11.96
N THR A 310 0.81 -21.84 10.91
CA THR A 310 0.34 -22.77 9.87
C THR A 310 1.53 -23.29 9.06
N ALA A 311 1.94 -22.60 8.01
CA ALA A 311 3.15 -22.96 7.26
C ALA A 311 4.42 -22.54 8.02
N PHE A 312 4.39 -21.43 8.77
CA PHE A 312 5.50 -20.90 9.56
C PHE A 312 6.85 -20.93 8.81
N GLY A 313 6.82 -20.46 7.56
CA GLY A 313 7.95 -20.58 6.66
C GLY A 313 7.85 -19.70 5.44
N PHE A 314 8.99 -19.51 4.79
CA PHE A 314 9.18 -18.60 3.67
C PHE A 314 9.97 -19.27 2.55
N ALA A 315 9.41 -19.24 1.35
CA ALA A 315 10.02 -19.72 0.12
C ALA A 315 10.71 -18.56 -0.61
N PRO A 316 11.90 -18.77 -1.21
CA PRO A 316 12.59 -17.75 -2.01
C PRO A 316 11.71 -17.29 -3.18
N LEU A 317 11.42 -15.99 -3.24
CA LEU A 317 10.44 -15.42 -4.18
C LEU A 317 10.88 -15.60 -5.64
N GLU A 318 12.18 -15.36 -5.89
CA GLU A 318 12.81 -15.52 -7.19
C GLU A 318 12.62 -16.93 -7.78
N PHE A 319 12.49 -17.94 -6.91
CA PHE A 319 12.42 -19.35 -7.30
C PHE A 319 11.03 -19.96 -7.21
N LEU A 320 9.97 -19.15 -7.09
CA LEU A 320 8.59 -19.66 -7.08
C LEU A 320 8.29 -20.52 -8.32
N ALA A 321 7.35 -21.46 -8.16
CA ALA A 321 7.06 -22.56 -9.08
C ALA A 321 8.19 -23.59 -9.29
N SER A 322 9.30 -23.50 -8.56
CA SER A 322 10.20 -24.64 -8.37
C SER A 322 9.56 -25.68 -7.45
N ASN A 323 9.95 -26.95 -7.57
CA ASN A 323 9.46 -27.99 -6.66
C ASN A 323 10.22 -27.97 -5.33
N PHE A 324 9.64 -27.34 -4.31
CA PHE A 324 10.16 -27.29 -2.93
C PHE A 324 9.66 -28.43 -2.03
N SER A 325 9.21 -29.56 -2.60
CA SER A 325 8.65 -30.68 -1.83
C SER A 325 9.50 -31.01 -0.59
N ALA A 326 8.85 -31.00 0.58
CA ALA A 326 9.49 -31.20 1.89
C ALA A 326 10.56 -30.14 2.27
N GLY A 327 10.46 -28.93 1.72
CA GLY A 327 11.22 -27.74 2.13
C GLY A 327 12.44 -27.40 1.28
N ALA A 328 12.75 -28.14 0.21
CA ALA A 328 13.94 -27.88 -0.60
C ALA A 328 13.77 -28.30 -2.06
N VAL A 329 14.42 -27.59 -2.98
CA VAL A 329 14.54 -28.05 -4.36
C VAL A 329 15.50 -29.26 -4.43
N PRO A 330 15.08 -30.42 -4.96
CA PRO A 330 15.93 -31.60 -5.03
C PRO A 330 17.26 -31.36 -5.77
N ALA A 331 18.29 -32.12 -5.43
CA ALA A 331 19.63 -31.98 -6.04
C ALA A 331 19.64 -32.23 -7.55
N ASN A 332 18.73 -33.06 -8.07
CA ASN A 332 18.51 -33.32 -9.49
C ASN A 332 17.31 -32.54 -10.06
N GLY A 333 16.69 -31.66 -9.28
CA GLY A 333 15.59 -30.81 -9.70
C GLY A 333 16.08 -29.55 -10.43
N SER A 334 15.16 -28.93 -11.15
CA SER A 334 15.37 -27.64 -11.81
C SER A 334 14.72 -26.51 -11.02
N CYS A 335 15.21 -25.29 -11.25
CA CYS A 335 14.64 -24.09 -10.67
C CYS A 335 13.78 -23.38 -11.72
N VAL A 336 12.83 -22.58 -11.26
CA VAL A 336 11.99 -21.73 -12.10
C VAL A 336 12.23 -20.29 -11.67
N ARG A 337 12.33 -19.37 -12.61
CA ARG A 337 12.40 -17.91 -12.37
C ARG A 337 11.37 -17.17 -13.21
N GLY A 338 10.95 -15.99 -12.75
CA GLY A 338 10.00 -15.13 -13.45
C GLY A 338 8.53 -15.38 -13.10
N PHE A 339 8.23 -16.32 -12.19
CA PHE A 339 6.85 -16.60 -11.75
C PHE A 339 6.26 -15.45 -10.92
N ASP A 340 7.11 -14.74 -10.18
CA ASP A 340 6.80 -13.59 -9.34
C ASP A 340 6.71 -12.28 -10.14
N GLN A 341 6.19 -12.32 -11.37
CA GLN A 341 6.02 -11.14 -12.19
C GLN A 341 5.26 -10.05 -11.40
N ALA A 342 5.77 -8.81 -11.38
CA ALA A 342 5.33 -7.78 -10.45
C ALA A 342 3.82 -7.47 -10.53
N GLY A 343 3.26 -7.53 -11.74
CA GLY A 343 1.83 -7.41 -11.99
C GLY A 343 1.01 -8.57 -11.43
N PHE A 344 1.51 -9.80 -11.53
CA PHE A 344 0.87 -10.97 -10.93
C PHE A 344 0.90 -10.94 -9.39
N VAL A 345 1.99 -10.46 -8.79
CA VAL A 345 2.07 -10.28 -7.32
C VAL A 345 1.10 -9.18 -6.85
N MET A 346 1.05 -8.02 -7.53
CA MET A 346 0.04 -6.98 -7.26
C MET A 346 -1.39 -7.50 -7.49
N GLY A 347 -1.60 -8.28 -8.54
CA GLY A 347 -2.87 -8.93 -8.86
C GLY A 347 -3.31 -9.90 -7.76
N THR A 348 -2.38 -10.70 -7.24
CA THR A 348 -2.62 -11.65 -6.14
C THR A 348 -3.09 -10.93 -4.88
N SER A 349 -2.37 -9.89 -4.47
CA SER A 349 -2.73 -9.03 -3.33
C SER A 349 -4.07 -8.31 -3.51
N SER A 350 -4.66 -8.33 -4.70
CA SER A 350 -5.94 -7.69 -5.05
C SER A 350 -6.92 -8.61 -5.78
N SER A 351 -6.79 -9.93 -5.59
CA SER A 351 -7.62 -10.94 -6.27
C SER A 351 -9.01 -11.10 -5.63
N LEU A 352 -9.73 -10.00 -5.49
CA LEU A 352 -11.09 -9.92 -4.94
C LEU A 352 -12.13 -10.38 -5.99
N PHE A 353 -12.01 -11.60 -6.51
CA PHE A 353 -12.93 -12.14 -7.51
C PHE A 353 -14.18 -12.74 -6.85
N ASN A 354 -14.94 -11.89 -6.16
CA ASN A 354 -16.28 -12.25 -5.74
C ASN A 354 -17.24 -12.31 -6.95
N GLN A 355 -18.45 -12.82 -6.73
CA GLN A 355 -19.49 -12.91 -7.77
C GLN A 355 -19.79 -11.56 -8.46
N PHE A 356 -19.51 -10.41 -7.82
CA PHE A 356 -19.74 -9.08 -8.37
C PHE A 356 -18.66 -8.67 -9.40
N MET A 357 -17.39 -8.99 -9.18
CA MET A 357 -16.34 -8.82 -10.20
C MET A 357 -16.55 -9.75 -11.38
N LEU A 358 -16.97 -11.00 -11.14
CA LEU A 358 -17.27 -11.98 -12.21
C LEU A 358 -18.46 -11.55 -13.09
N GLN A 359 -19.47 -10.91 -12.52
CA GLN A 359 -20.60 -10.33 -13.25
C GLN A 359 -20.23 -9.07 -14.05
N ASN A 360 -19.30 -8.24 -13.56
CA ASN A 360 -18.78 -7.11 -14.33
C ASN A 360 -17.85 -7.56 -15.46
N LEU A 361 -17.00 -8.57 -15.25
CA LEU A 361 -16.14 -9.13 -16.31
C LEU A 361 -16.94 -9.68 -17.49
N THR A 362 -18.17 -10.16 -17.25
CA THR A 362 -19.08 -10.69 -18.29
C THR A 362 -19.99 -9.63 -18.92
N SER A 363 -20.07 -8.42 -18.35
CA SER A 363 -20.91 -7.32 -18.85
C SER A 363 -20.12 -6.08 -19.32
N THR A 364 -18.79 -6.16 -19.32
CA THR A 364 -17.88 -5.05 -19.67
C THR A 364 -17.39 -5.15 -21.12
N GLY A 365 -16.87 -4.04 -21.65
CA GLY A 365 -16.31 -3.91 -23.01
C GLY A 365 -15.02 -4.70 -23.27
N ILE A 366 -14.89 -5.86 -22.65
CA ILE A 366 -13.88 -6.89 -22.88
C ILE A 366 -14.27 -7.67 -24.14
N PRO A 367 -13.36 -7.90 -25.11
CA PRO A 367 -13.67 -8.66 -26.32
C PRO A 367 -14.13 -10.10 -26.06
N ASP A 368 -15.00 -10.64 -26.92
CA ASP A 368 -15.60 -11.98 -26.78
C ASP A 368 -14.59 -13.12 -26.63
N PHE A 369 -13.41 -13.01 -27.27
CA PHE A 369 -12.37 -14.04 -27.15
C PHE A 369 -11.77 -14.09 -25.74
N ILE A 370 -11.64 -12.94 -25.06
CA ILE A 370 -11.23 -12.89 -23.65
C ILE A 370 -12.36 -13.37 -22.76
N GLN A 371 -13.60 -12.95 -23.01
CA GLN A 371 -14.74 -13.48 -22.26
C GLN A 371 -14.81 -15.00 -22.35
N SER A 372 -14.50 -15.57 -23.52
CA SER A 372 -14.43 -17.02 -23.74
C SER A 372 -13.26 -17.67 -22.99
N ALA A 373 -12.09 -17.04 -22.97
CA ALA A 373 -10.92 -17.51 -22.21
C ALA A 373 -11.21 -17.48 -20.69
N LEU A 374 -11.71 -16.35 -20.18
CA LEU A 374 -12.16 -16.21 -18.80
C LEU A 374 -13.26 -17.22 -18.47
N THR A 375 -14.26 -17.39 -19.34
CA THR A 375 -15.34 -18.38 -19.16
C THR A 375 -14.81 -19.81 -19.16
N SER A 376 -13.79 -20.12 -19.96
CA SER A 376 -13.14 -21.44 -19.95
C SER A 376 -12.43 -21.71 -18.62
N ILE A 377 -11.70 -20.72 -18.10
CA ILE A 377 -11.10 -20.76 -16.76
C ILE A 377 -12.20 -20.88 -15.69
N LEU A 378 -13.29 -20.12 -15.83
CA LEU A 378 -14.44 -20.14 -14.92
C LEU A 378 -15.20 -21.49 -14.93
N ASN A 379 -15.30 -22.15 -16.08
CA ASN A 379 -15.96 -23.45 -16.19
C ASN A 379 -15.10 -24.59 -15.62
N ALA A 380 -13.77 -24.42 -15.58
CA ALA A 380 -12.87 -25.29 -14.84
C ALA A 380 -12.99 -25.11 -13.30
N LEU A 381 -13.58 -23.99 -12.82
CA LEU A 381 -13.80 -23.74 -11.38
C LEU A 381 -14.67 -24.75 -10.69
N ASP A 382 -15.57 -25.42 -11.43
CA ASP A 382 -16.44 -26.42 -10.83
C ASP A 382 -15.62 -27.63 -10.30
N LYS A 383 -14.28 -27.62 -10.48
CA LYS A 383 -13.33 -28.63 -9.99
C LYS A 383 -12.09 -28.07 -9.26
N ASP A 384 -11.49 -26.93 -9.66
CA ASP A 384 -10.08 -26.62 -9.29
C ASP A 384 -9.75 -25.21 -8.69
N ASN A 385 -10.71 -24.35 -8.35
CA ASN A 385 -10.46 -22.99 -7.76
C ASN A 385 -9.58 -22.03 -8.62
N ASN A 386 -9.74 -22.04 -9.95
CA ASN A 386 -9.04 -21.16 -10.91
C ASN A 386 -9.49 -19.68 -10.93
N ASP A 387 -10.30 -19.25 -9.95
CA ASP A 387 -10.89 -17.91 -9.85
C ASP A 387 -9.94 -16.90 -9.22
N ILE A 388 -8.85 -17.39 -8.62
CA ILE A 388 -7.95 -16.66 -7.75
C ILE A 388 -6.49 -16.98 -8.08
N ALA A 389 -5.53 -16.39 -7.36
CA ALA A 389 -4.13 -16.58 -7.64
C ALA A 389 -3.67 -17.98 -7.26
N GLN A 390 -3.12 -18.71 -8.24
CA GLN A 390 -2.64 -20.07 -8.07
C GLN A 390 -1.13 -20.13 -8.13
N TYR A 391 -0.54 -20.77 -7.12
CA TYR A 391 0.89 -21.02 -7.02
C TYR A 391 1.12 -22.52 -7.12
N VAL A 392 1.49 -22.96 -8.33
CA VAL A 392 1.70 -24.35 -8.70
C VAL A 392 3.12 -24.54 -9.26
N PRO A 393 3.91 -25.51 -8.74
CA PRO A 393 3.65 -26.29 -7.53
C PRO A 393 3.59 -25.40 -6.26
N ASN A 394 2.79 -25.83 -5.29
CA ASN A 394 2.76 -25.24 -3.95
C ASN A 394 4.17 -25.28 -3.34
N PRO A 395 4.78 -24.13 -3.02
CA PRO A 395 6.10 -24.12 -2.41
C PRO A 395 6.10 -24.88 -1.07
N PHE A 396 5.02 -24.84 -0.30
CA PHE A 396 4.92 -25.46 1.02
C PHE A 396 4.41 -26.91 1.00
N PHE A 397 4.40 -27.57 -0.17
CA PHE A 397 4.03 -28.98 -0.26
C PHE A 397 4.97 -29.85 0.59
N GLY A 398 4.40 -30.65 1.50
CA GLY A 398 5.13 -31.47 2.46
C GLY A 398 5.88 -30.69 3.56
N TRP A 399 5.77 -29.37 3.62
CA TRP A 399 6.40 -28.54 4.66
C TRP A 399 5.48 -28.41 5.89
N ASN A 400 6.03 -28.68 7.09
CA ASN A 400 5.30 -28.63 8.37
C ASN A 400 3.92 -29.34 8.35
N PRO A 401 3.83 -30.61 7.95
CA PRO A 401 2.57 -31.30 7.67
C PRO A 401 1.63 -31.47 8.88
N SER A 402 2.12 -31.23 10.10
CA SER A 402 1.32 -31.25 11.32
C SER A 402 0.49 -29.98 11.54
N THR A 403 0.91 -28.84 10.99
CA THR A 403 0.29 -27.52 11.24
C THR A 403 -0.11 -26.80 9.95
N ASN A 404 0.58 -27.08 8.85
CA ASN A 404 0.33 -26.46 7.55
C ASN A 404 -0.83 -27.15 6.84
N VAL A 405 -1.96 -26.46 6.76
CA VAL A 405 -3.17 -26.93 6.07
C VAL A 405 -2.94 -27.20 4.59
N ASN A 406 -1.97 -26.53 3.96
CA ASN A 406 -1.64 -26.69 2.55
C ASN A 406 -0.54 -27.74 2.30
N ALA A 407 -0.02 -28.42 3.33
CA ALA A 407 1.10 -29.35 3.16
C ALA A 407 0.79 -30.58 2.27
N LYS A 408 -0.50 -30.86 2.02
CA LYS A 408 -0.95 -31.96 1.16
C LYS A 408 -1.49 -31.48 -0.20
N GLU A 409 -1.57 -30.17 -0.38
CA GLU A 409 -2.16 -29.56 -1.56
C GLU A 409 -1.07 -29.24 -2.57
N SER A 410 -1.23 -29.71 -3.81
CA SER A 410 -0.28 -29.42 -4.90
C SER A 410 -0.28 -27.94 -5.32
N GLN A 411 -1.28 -27.18 -4.86
CA GLN A 411 -1.47 -25.76 -5.14
C GLN A 411 -1.58 -24.96 -3.84
N LEU A 412 -0.95 -23.78 -3.82
CA LEU A 412 -1.26 -22.74 -2.86
C LEU A 412 -2.17 -21.72 -3.53
N SER A 413 -3.33 -21.48 -2.91
CA SER A 413 -4.36 -20.56 -3.36
C SER A 413 -4.31 -19.29 -2.52
N LEU A 414 -4.08 -18.14 -3.17
CA LEU A 414 -4.00 -16.84 -2.52
C LEU A 414 -5.05 -15.86 -3.07
N VAL A 415 -5.57 -15.00 -2.20
CA VAL A 415 -6.58 -13.97 -2.51
C VAL A 415 -6.18 -12.60 -2.00
N ASP A 416 -7.03 -11.60 -2.21
CA ASP A 416 -6.82 -10.25 -1.70
C ASP A 416 -6.59 -10.27 -0.17
N GLY A 417 -5.52 -9.62 0.29
CA GLY A 417 -5.11 -9.63 1.70
C GLY A 417 -5.99 -8.84 2.65
N GLY A 418 -7.06 -8.21 2.15
CA GLY A 418 -8.06 -7.53 2.96
C GLY A 418 -9.34 -8.34 3.18
N GLU A 419 -9.43 -9.58 2.65
CA GLU A 419 -10.65 -10.39 2.74
C GLU A 419 -10.94 -10.90 4.16
N ASP A 420 -9.92 -11.03 5.01
CA ASP A 420 -10.04 -11.42 6.42
C ASP A 420 -10.46 -10.28 7.39
N LEU A 421 -10.90 -9.15 6.83
CA LEU A 421 -11.19 -7.87 7.50
C LEU A 421 -9.98 -7.06 7.97
N GLN A 422 -8.76 -7.60 7.98
CA GLN A 422 -7.53 -6.87 8.30
C GLN A 422 -7.07 -6.02 7.10
N ASN A 423 -7.95 -5.13 6.62
CA ASN A 423 -7.72 -4.35 5.40
C ASN A 423 -6.54 -3.35 5.50
N ILE A 424 -5.84 -3.26 6.64
CA ILE A 424 -4.54 -2.56 6.79
C ILE A 424 -3.47 -3.64 7.02
N PRO A 425 -2.35 -3.65 6.24
CA PRO A 425 -1.33 -4.72 6.30
C PRO A 425 -0.43 -4.61 7.55
N LEU A 426 -1.01 -4.83 8.72
CA LEU A 426 -0.33 -4.67 10.02
C LEU A 426 0.39 -5.93 10.47
N HIS A 427 -0.16 -7.10 10.14
CA HIS A 427 0.40 -8.39 10.51
C HIS A 427 1.91 -8.54 10.23
N PRO A 428 2.44 -8.22 9.04
CA PRO A 428 3.89 -8.29 8.80
C PRO A 428 4.69 -7.29 9.65
N LEU A 429 4.12 -6.16 10.06
CA LEU A 429 4.82 -5.08 10.73
C LEU A 429 4.86 -5.20 12.26
N ILE A 430 3.96 -6.00 12.84
CA ILE A 430 3.86 -6.22 14.29
C ILE A 430 4.72 -7.40 14.77
N GLN A 431 5.41 -8.07 13.86
CA GLN A 431 6.26 -9.22 14.17
C GLN A 431 7.41 -8.81 15.10
N PRO A 432 7.62 -9.52 16.23
CA PRO A 432 8.70 -9.22 17.17
C PRO A 432 10.09 -9.17 16.52
N GLU A 433 10.32 -9.99 15.49
CA GLU A 433 11.56 -10.13 14.72
C GLU A 433 11.93 -8.83 14.00
N ARG A 434 10.94 -8.06 13.52
CA ARG A 434 11.16 -6.77 12.85
C ARG A 434 11.35 -5.62 13.82
N ALA A 435 10.96 -5.77 15.09
CA ALA A 435 11.16 -4.79 16.16
C ALA A 435 10.72 -3.37 15.75
N VAL A 436 9.54 -3.24 15.13
CA VAL A 436 8.97 -1.95 14.73
C VAL A 436 8.52 -1.18 15.98
N ASP A 437 8.77 0.12 15.98
CA ASP A 437 8.45 1.03 17.09
C ASP A 437 7.14 1.77 16.87
N VAL A 438 6.93 2.22 15.64
CA VAL A 438 5.72 2.95 15.25
C VAL A 438 5.29 2.51 13.86
N ILE A 439 3.97 2.38 13.68
CA ILE A 439 3.35 2.16 12.38
C ILE A 439 2.44 3.35 12.06
N PHE A 440 2.66 3.99 10.92
CA PHE A 440 1.68 4.93 10.35
C PHE A 440 0.74 4.16 9.43
N ALA A 441 -0.48 3.95 9.91
CA ALA A 441 -1.50 3.11 9.29
C ALA A 441 -2.52 3.98 8.54
N VAL A 442 -2.43 4.00 7.21
CA VAL A 442 -3.31 4.76 6.33
C VAL A 442 -4.51 3.89 5.94
N ASP A 443 -5.69 4.30 6.41
CA ASP A 443 -6.92 3.52 6.25
C ASP A 443 -7.86 4.16 5.23
N SER A 444 -8.13 3.44 4.16
CA SER A 444 -9.02 3.80 3.06
C SER A 444 -10.19 2.81 2.92
N SER A 445 -10.50 2.07 3.98
CA SER A 445 -11.59 1.10 4.03
C SER A 445 -12.96 1.76 3.75
N ALA A 446 -13.88 0.98 3.20
CA ALA A 446 -15.24 1.41 2.86
C ALA A 446 -16.26 0.78 3.82
N ASP A 447 -16.16 1.11 5.10
CA ASP A 447 -16.87 0.39 6.17
C ASP A 447 -18.28 0.95 6.45
N THR A 448 -18.50 2.22 6.13
CA THR A 448 -19.78 2.91 6.35
C THR A 448 -20.64 2.89 5.09
N ASN A 449 -21.93 3.22 5.22
CA ASN A 449 -22.86 3.36 4.08
C ASN A 449 -22.37 4.31 2.98
N PHE A 450 -21.43 5.21 3.29
CA PHE A 450 -20.84 6.16 2.37
C PHE A 450 -19.36 5.88 2.09
N ASN A 451 -18.88 4.65 2.25
CA ASN A 451 -17.51 4.22 1.92
C ASN A 451 -16.39 4.98 2.66
N TRP A 452 -16.65 5.43 3.88
CA TRP A 452 -15.61 5.92 4.79
C TRP A 452 -15.18 4.84 5.79
N PRO A 453 -13.93 4.89 6.27
CA PRO A 453 -13.45 3.98 7.30
C PRO A 453 -14.10 4.29 8.65
N ASN A 454 -14.31 3.25 9.46
CA ASN A 454 -14.82 3.37 10.83
C ASN A 454 -13.94 2.64 11.86
N GLY A 455 -12.72 2.24 11.48
CA GLY A 455 -11.79 1.53 12.34
C GLY A 455 -11.96 0.01 12.36
N THR A 456 -12.89 -0.56 11.58
CA THR A 456 -13.12 -2.02 11.51
C THR A 456 -11.84 -2.79 11.20
N ALA A 457 -11.03 -2.31 10.24
CA ALA A 457 -9.77 -2.98 9.89
C ALA A 457 -8.74 -3.00 11.04
N LEU A 458 -8.63 -1.89 11.78
CA LEU A 458 -7.73 -1.81 12.92
C LEU A 458 -8.24 -2.70 14.08
N ARG A 459 -9.56 -2.77 14.25
CA ARG A 459 -10.21 -3.64 15.22
C ARG A 459 -10.00 -5.12 14.89
N ALA A 460 -10.09 -5.50 13.62
CA ALA A 460 -9.83 -6.86 13.18
C ALA A 460 -8.42 -7.33 13.56
N SER A 461 -7.38 -6.50 13.37
CA SER A 461 -6.02 -6.82 13.82
C SER A 461 -5.90 -6.96 15.35
N TYR A 462 -6.66 -6.17 16.12
CA TYR A 462 -6.74 -6.33 17.58
C TYR A 462 -7.43 -7.64 17.98
N ASP A 463 -8.53 -8.01 17.33
CA ASP A 463 -9.24 -9.25 17.62
C ASP A 463 -8.41 -10.47 17.22
N ARG A 464 -7.68 -10.40 16.09
CA ARG A 464 -6.80 -11.49 15.64
C ARG A 464 -5.72 -11.82 16.64
N VAL A 465 -5.12 -10.84 17.33
CA VAL A 465 -4.06 -11.15 18.30
C VAL A 465 -4.55 -11.90 19.54
N ALA A 466 -5.87 -11.99 19.74
CA ALA A 466 -6.46 -12.85 20.76
C ALA A 466 -6.63 -14.31 20.29
N GLU A 467 -6.54 -14.58 18.99
CA GLU A 467 -6.67 -15.91 18.42
C GLU A 467 -5.36 -16.72 18.51
N PRO A 468 -5.43 -18.06 18.61
CA PRO A 468 -4.23 -18.90 18.66
C PRO A 468 -3.27 -18.73 17.48
N ILE A 469 -3.79 -18.32 16.31
CA ILE A 469 -3.00 -18.11 15.09
C ILE A 469 -1.98 -16.96 15.24
N ALA A 470 -2.23 -15.98 16.11
CA ALA A 470 -1.33 -14.85 16.29
C ALA A 470 0.00 -15.22 17.00
N ASN A 471 0.12 -16.46 17.49
CA ASN A 471 1.37 -17.02 18.01
C ASN A 471 2.06 -16.13 19.07
N GLY A 472 1.27 -15.51 19.95
CA GLY A 472 1.76 -14.64 21.03
C GLY A 472 2.16 -13.23 20.61
N THR A 473 1.93 -12.84 19.35
CA THR A 473 2.06 -11.46 18.86
C THR A 473 1.08 -10.54 19.56
N LEU A 474 1.50 -9.33 19.91
CA LEU A 474 0.67 -8.35 20.61
C LEU A 474 0.20 -7.23 19.68
N PHE A 475 -0.91 -6.60 20.03
CA PHE A 475 -1.43 -5.41 19.37
C PHE A 475 -2.03 -4.45 20.39
N PRO A 476 -2.00 -3.12 20.17
CA PRO A 476 -2.69 -2.17 21.04
C PRO A 476 -4.20 -2.43 21.11
N PRO A 477 -4.87 -2.15 22.25
CA PRO A 477 -6.33 -2.17 22.34
C PRO A 477 -7.00 -1.21 21.37
N VAL A 478 -8.10 -1.66 20.74
CA VAL A 478 -8.87 -0.90 19.74
C VAL A 478 -10.37 -1.01 20.05
N PRO A 479 -11.12 0.11 20.14
CA PRO A 479 -12.55 0.06 20.43
C PRO A 479 -13.36 -0.38 19.21
N ASP A 480 -14.67 -0.56 19.39
CA ASP A 480 -15.62 -0.88 18.32
C ASP A 480 -15.85 0.32 17.37
N ALA A 481 -16.44 0.04 16.21
CA ALA A 481 -16.72 1.02 15.16
C ALA A 481 -17.65 2.16 15.60
N ASN A 482 -18.63 1.89 16.47
CA ASN A 482 -19.53 2.93 17.00
C ASN A 482 -18.71 3.93 17.84
N THR A 483 -17.82 3.45 18.70
CA THR A 483 -16.90 4.29 19.47
C THR A 483 -16.00 5.12 18.56
N PHE A 484 -15.46 4.55 17.46
CA PHE A 484 -14.67 5.32 16.49
C PHE A 484 -15.45 6.50 15.91
N ILE A 485 -16.70 6.26 15.49
CA ILE A 485 -17.55 7.29 14.89
C ILE A 485 -17.95 8.34 15.93
N ASN A 486 -18.46 7.90 17.09
CA ASN A 486 -18.97 8.79 18.14
C ASN A 486 -17.90 9.70 18.74
N LEU A 487 -16.67 9.18 18.90
CA LEU A 487 -15.53 9.96 19.41
C LEU A 487 -14.74 10.68 18.30
N GLY A 488 -15.16 10.52 17.04
CA GLY A 488 -14.54 11.13 15.87
C GLY A 488 -13.11 10.65 15.61
N LEU A 489 -12.76 9.43 16.03
CA LEU A 489 -11.44 8.82 15.79
C LEU A 489 -11.22 8.54 14.29
N ASN A 490 -12.31 8.40 13.53
CA ASN A 490 -12.28 8.26 12.07
C ASN A 490 -12.31 9.61 11.30
N LYS A 491 -12.18 10.75 12.00
CA LYS A 491 -12.15 12.10 11.40
C LYS A 491 -10.76 12.74 11.42
N ARG A 492 -9.83 12.18 12.18
CA ARG A 492 -8.51 12.77 12.47
C ARG A 492 -7.50 11.67 12.79
N PRO A 493 -6.19 11.96 12.73
CA PRO A 493 -5.19 11.04 13.25
C PRO A 493 -5.50 10.64 14.70
N THR A 494 -5.34 9.36 15.02
CA THR A 494 -5.56 8.82 16.37
C THR A 494 -4.45 7.83 16.68
N PHE A 495 -3.90 7.87 17.90
CA PHE A 495 -2.82 6.99 18.30
C PHE A 495 -3.33 5.87 19.21
N PHE A 496 -2.79 4.67 19.02
CA PHE A 496 -3.10 3.48 19.82
C PHE A 496 -1.83 2.90 20.43
N GLY A 497 -1.92 2.47 21.69
CA GLY A 497 -0.81 1.85 22.41
C GLY A 497 0.28 2.84 22.85
N CYS A 498 -0.05 4.10 23.09
CA CYS A 498 0.97 5.12 23.35
C CYS A 498 1.89 4.83 24.52
N ASP A 499 1.34 4.35 25.64
CA ASP A 499 2.11 4.00 26.82
C ASP A 499 2.57 2.53 26.75
N ALA A 500 3.89 2.34 26.70
CA ALA A 500 4.50 1.01 26.70
C ALA A 500 4.30 0.26 28.03
N SER A 501 4.08 0.97 29.14
CA SER A 501 3.90 0.38 30.47
C SER A 501 2.52 -0.24 30.67
N ASN A 502 1.54 0.08 29.81
CA ASN A 502 0.21 -0.53 29.84
C ASN A 502 0.18 -1.99 29.36
N PHE A 503 1.27 -2.49 28.77
CA PHE A 503 1.35 -3.86 28.26
C PHE A 503 1.93 -4.80 29.33
N THR A 504 1.18 -5.83 29.69
CA THR A 504 1.68 -6.94 30.51
C THR A 504 2.31 -7.98 29.59
N LEU A 505 3.62 -8.21 29.74
CA LEU A 505 4.39 -9.08 28.85
C LEU A 505 4.71 -10.40 29.54
N SER A 506 4.50 -11.51 28.82
CA SER A 506 5.05 -12.82 29.17
C SER A 506 6.54 -12.90 28.79
N ALA A 507 7.24 -13.91 29.33
CA ALA A 507 8.61 -14.20 28.91
C ALA A 507 8.66 -14.40 27.38
N ASN A 508 9.51 -13.64 26.70
CA ASN A 508 9.69 -13.57 25.23
C ASN A 508 8.72 -12.68 24.44
N GLN A 509 7.76 -12.00 25.08
CA GLN A 509 6.95 -10.99 24.39
C GLN A 509 7.66 -9.63 24.33
N ARG A 510 7.38 -8.88 23.27
CA ARG A 510 7.81 -7.48 23.10
C ARG A 510 6.59 -6.57 23.10
N VAL A 511 6.76 -5.35 23.63
CA VAL A 511 5.73 -4.30 23.52
C VAL A 511 5.42 -4.08 22.04
N PRO A 512 4.15 -4.06 21.62
CA PRO A 512 3.82 -3.85 20.22
C PRO A 512 4.11 -2.39 19.80
N PRO A 513 4.20 -2.15 18.47
CA PRO A 513 4.38 -0.80 17.94
C PRO A 513 3.27 0.15 18.42
N LEU A 514 3.61 1.43 18.58
CA LEU A 514 2.59 2.49 18.62
C LEU A 514 1.96 2.58 17.24
N VAL A 515 0.63 2.60 17.14
CA VAL A 515 -0.04 2.75 15.84
C VAL A 515 -0.58 4.17 15.72
N VAL A 516 -0.10 4.90 14.72
CA VAL A 516 -0.66 6.19 14.27
C VAL A 516 -1.68 5.88 13.17
N TYR A 517 -2.95 5.86 13.53
CA TYR A 517 -4.07 5.60 12.62
C TYR A 517 -4.43 6.89 11.87
N LEU A 518 -4.43 6.83 10.54
CA LEU A 518 -4.74 7.93 9.62
C LEU A 518 -5.94 7.53 8.74
N PRO A 519 -7.17 7.87 9.16
CA PRO A 519 -8.36 7.55 8.38
C PRO A 519 -8.49 8.44 7.14
N ASN A 520 -8.97 7.86 6.05
CA ASN A 520 -9.51 8.62 4.94
C ASN A 520 -10.72 9.42 5.43
N ALA A 521 -10.68 10.74 5.25
CA ALA A 521 -11.75 11.66 5.59
C ALA A 521 -11.77 12.82 4.58
N PRO A 522 -12.87 13.55 4.41
CA PRO A 522 -12.95 14.62 3.42
C PRO A 522 -12.29 15.89 3.97
N TYR A 523 -11.01 16.09 3.70
CA TYR A 523 -10.31 17.35 4.01
C TYR A 523 -10.68 18.41 2.97
N VAL A 524 -10.47 18.07 1.69
CA VAL A 524 -10.67 18.96 0.56
C VAL A 524 -11.40 18.34 -0.63
N ALA A 525 -11.55 17.01 -0.68
CA ALA A 525 -12.25 16.29 -1.73
C ALA A 525 -13.02 15.08 -1.17
N HIS A 526 -14.07 14.64 -1.87
CA HIS A 526 -14.76 13.39 -1.55
C HIS A 526 -13.95 12.20 -2.08
N SER A 527 -13.03 11.74 -1.25
CA SER A 527 -12.14 10.61 -1.53
C SER A 527 -12.78 9.24 -1.31
N ASN A 528 -14.03 9.16 -0.83
CA ASN A 528 -14.79 7.93 -0.56
C ASN A 528 -15.42 7.30 -1.82
N VAL A 529 -14.70 7.34 -2.95
CA VAL A 529 -15.14 6.72 -4.20
C VAL A 529 -15.29 5.20 -4.07
N SER A 530 -16.08 4.55 -4.93
CA SER A 530 -16.30 3.10 -4.84
C SER A 530 -15.00 2.32 -5.07
N THR A 531 -14.85 1.19 -4.39
CA THR A 531 -13.74 0.25 -4.60
C THR A 531 -13.75 -0.32 -6.03
N PHE A 532 -14.93 -0.41 -6.65
CA PHE A 532 -15.14 -1.08 -7.94
C PHE A 532 -15.22 -0.12 -9.13
N ASP A 533 -15.10 1.19 -8.91
CA ASP A 533 -15.10 2.14 -10.03
C ASP A 533 -13.84 1.92 -10.88
N PRO A 534 -13.98 1.64 -12.19
CA PRO A 534 -12.84 1.19 -12.99
C PRO A 534 -12.02 2.35 -13.59
N SER A 535 -12.44 3.60 -13.42
CA SER A 535 -11.81 4.79 -14.00
C SER A 535 -12.21 6.09 -13.29
N TYR A 536 -11.33 7.09 -13.31
CA TYR A 536 -11.52 8.42 -12.72
C TYR A 536 -10.93 9.51 -13.60
N LYS A 537 -11.61 10.64 -13.70
CA LYS A 537 -11.03 11.83 -14.36
C LYS A 537 -9.71 12.21 -13.69
N THR A 538 -8.73 12.67 -14.47
CA THR A 538 -7.43 13.12 -13.93
C THR A 538 -7.58 14.15 -12.81
N SER A 539 -8.51 15.10 -12.96
CA SER A 539 -8.78 16.10 -11.92
C SER A 539 -9.32 15.50 -10.62
N GLN A 540 -10.11 14.44 -10.71
CA GLN A 540 -10.64 13.73 -9.54
C GLN A 540 -9.52 12.92 -8.87
N ARG A 541 -8.70 12.20 -9.66
CA ARG A 541 -7.49 11.54 -9.16
C ARG A 541 -6.62 12.50 -8.36
N ASP A 542 -6.30 13.65 -8.95
CA ASP A 542 -5.44 14.65 -8.31
C ASP A 542 -6.07 15.25 -7.04
N ALA A 543 -7.39 15.46 -7.04
CA ALA A 543 -8.11 15.94 -5.86
C ALA A 543 -8.09 14.90 -4.71
N ILE A 544 -8.23 13.60 -5.00
CA ILE A 544 -8.15 12.54 -3.99
C ILE A 544 -6.73 12.42 -3.42
N ILE A 545 -5.71 12.52 -4.27
CA ILE A 545 -4.31 12.51 -3.83
C ILE A 545 -4.01 13.74 -2.96
N GLN A 546 -4.49 14.93 -3.36
CA GLN A 546 -4.38 16.14 -2.53
C GLN A 546 -5.11 15.97 -1.18
N ASN A 547 -6.29 15.36 -1.16
CA ASN A 547 -7.00 15.06 0.08
C ASN A 547 -6.21 14.15 1.02
N GLY A 548 -5.58 13.10 0.50
CA GLY A 548 -4.70 12.24 1.30
C GLY A 548 -3.48 13.00 1.86
N TYR A 549 -2.90 13.91 1.07
CA TYR A 549 -1.80 14.78 1.52
C TYR A 549 -2.25 15.72 2.66
N ASP A 550 -3.42 16.35 2.52
CA ASP A 550 -3.95 17.25 3.54
C ASP A 550 -4.35 16.49 4.81
N SER A 551 -4.87 15.26 4.69
CA SER A 551 -5.12 14.39 5.84
C SER A 551 -3.81 14.09 6.60
N ALA A 552 -2.78 13.67 5.87
CA ALA A 552 -1.48 13.32 6.41
C ALA A 552 -0.74 14.47 7.09
N THR A 553 -0.94 15.71 6.62
CA THR A 553 -0.28 16.91 7.13
C THR A 553 -1.15 17.72 8.10
N GLN A 554 -2.39 17.31 8.38
CA GLN A 554 -3.37 18.14 9.08
C GLN A 554 -3.54 19.51 8.38
N GLY A 555 -3.59 19.49 7.05
CA GLY A 555 -3.67 20.66 6.18
C GLY A 555 -2.41 21.53 6.26
N ASN A 556 -1.22 20.94 6.10
CA ASN A 556 0.07 21.62 6.35
C ASN A 556 0.11 22.28 7.75
N ALA A 557 -0.33 21.54 8.76
CA ALA A 557 -0.43 21.98 10.15
C ALA A 557 -1.34 23.20 10.39
N THR A 558 -2.27 23.49 9.48
CA THR A 558 -3.28 24.56 9.68
C THR A 558 -4.36 24.16 10.66
N LEU A 559 -4.72 22.87 10.72
CA LEU A 559 -5.68 22.34 11.70
C LEU A 559 -5.04 22.09 13.06
N ASP A 560 -3.75 21.73 13.06
CA ASP A 560 -2.95 21.62 14.27
C ASP A 560 -1.48 21.96 13.97
N SER A 561 -1.04 23.12 14.46
CA SER A 561 0.34 23.60 14.29
C SER A 561 1.37 22.68 14.96
N GLU A 562 0.96 21.84 15.91
CA GLU A 562 1.85 20.90 16.61
C GLU A 562 1.93 19.53 15.93
N TRP A 563 1.17 19.30 14.86
CA TRP A 563 1.08 17.97 14.24
C TRP A 563 2.43 17.36 13.82
N PRO A 564 3.34 18.06 13.11
CA PRO A 564 4.66 17.50 12.79
C PRO A 564 5.47 17.12 14.05
N ARG A 565 5.29 17.87 15.15
CA ARG A 565 5.89 17.53 16.45
C ARG A 565 5.31 16.25 17.01
N CYS A 566 4.00 16.05 16.92
CA CYS A 566 3.34 14.83 17.40
C CYS A 566 3.71 13.59 16.58
N VAL A 567 3.94 13.75 15.27
CA VAL A 567 4.53 12.71 14.42
C VAL A 567 5.95 12.34 14.89
N ALA A 568 6.80 13.34 15.16
CA ALA A 568 8.15 13.11 15.69
C ALA A 568 8.13 12.43 17.07
N CYS A 569 7.22 12.84 17.96
CA CYS A 569 7.04 12.20 19.27
C CYS A 569 6.58 10.74 19.15
N ALA A 570 5.68 10.43 18.21
CA ALA A 570 5.27 9.06 17.93
C ALA A 570 6.45 8.20 17.43
N MET A 571 7.28 8.73 16.53
CA MET A 571 8.52 8.06 16.07
C MET A 571 9.47 7.77 17.23
N LEU A 572 9.66 8.71 18.15
CA LEU A 572 10.59 8.56 19.26
C LEU A 572 10.07 7.67 20.39
N SER A 573 8.74 7.48 20.52
CA SER A 573 8.09 6.90 21.70
C SER A 573 8.75 5.61 22.22
N ARG A 574 8.79 4.55 21.40
CA ARG A 574 9.35 3.25 21.83
C ARG A 574 10.85 3.28 22.02
N SER A 575 11.56 4.04 21.20
CA SER A 575 13.01 4.22 21.31
C SER A 575 13.37 4.91 22.63
N MET A 576 12.65 5.98 23.01
CA MET A 576 12.80 6.65 24.31
C MET A 576 12.52 5.70 25.47
N ALA A 577 11.45 4.91 25.40
CA ALA A 577 11.13 3.92 26.42
C ALA A 577 12.24 2.86 26.57
N ARG A 578 12.76 2.31 25.46
CA ARG A 578 13.88 1.35 25.48
C ARG A 578 15.15 1.96 26.08
N ASN A 579 15.45 3.20 25.73
CA ASN A 579 16.67 3.90 26.13
C ASN A 579 16.54 4.60 27.49
N ARG A 580 15.39 4.47 28.17
CA ARG A 580 15.08 5.11 29.47
C ARG A 580 15.21 6.63 29.43
N GLU A 581 14.84 7.23 28.30
CA GLU A 581 14.77 8.68 28.16
C GLU A 581 13.54 9.23 28.88
N THR A 582 13.66 10.45 29.38
CA THR A 582 12.49 11.19 29.87
C THR A 582 11.69 11.69 28.67
N VAL A 583 10.40 11.36 28.62
CA VAL A 583 9.49 11.83 27.57
C VAL A 583 9.32 13.35 27.73
N PRO A 584 9.62 14.18 26.71
CA PRO A 584 9.43 15.62 26.79
C PRO A 584 7.96 16.00 27.01
N ASP A 585 7.69 17.08 27.75
CA ASP A 585 6.32 17.56 28.03
C ASP A 585 5.51 17.82 26.75
N ALA A 586 6.17 18.29 25.69
CA ALA A 586 5.53 18.49 24.40
C ALA A 586 5.07 17.16 23.77
N CYS A 587 5.83 16.08 23.96
CA CYS A 587 5.41 14.74 23.54
C CYS A 587 4.31 14.18 24.44
N ALA A 588 4.35 14.42 25.75
CA ALA A 588 3.27 14.06 26.66
C ALA A 588 1.94 14.76 26.30
N SER A 589 2.01 16.03 25.89
CA SER A 589 0.86 16.79 25.36
C SER A 589 0.31 16.17 24.08
N CYS A 590 1.19 15.81 23.13
CA CYS A 590 0.80 15.09 21.92
C CYS A 590 0.09 13.77 22.24
N PHE A 591 0.61 12.98 23.19
CA PHE A 591 -0.02 11.73 23.57
C PHE A 591 -1.36 11.96 24.29
N THR A 592 -1.49 12.99 25.11
CA THR A 592 -2.80 13.35 25.71
C THR A 592 -3.83 13.74 24.65
N LYS A 593 -3.40 14.41 23.58
CA LYS A 593 -4.27 14.89 22.50
C LYS A 593 -4.71 13.77 21.55
N TYR A 594 -3.77 12.92 21.14
CA TYR A 594 -3.98 11.97 20.05
C TYR A 594 -4.22 10.54 20.50
N CYS A 595 -3.79 10.14 21.70
CA CYS A 595 -3.98 8.77 22.15
C CYS A 595 -5.41 8.53 22.56
N TRP A 596 -5.99 7.46 22.02
CA TRP A 596 -7.23 6.95 22.56
C TRP A 596 -6.99 6.47 23.99
N ASN A 597 -7.82 6.97 24.92
CA ASN A 597 -7.61 6.82 26.36
C ASN A 597 -8.45 5.68 26.99
N GLY A 598 -9.08 4.84 26.18
CA GLY A 598 -9.96 3.77 26.65
C GLY A 598 -11.45 4.15 26.77
N THR A 599 -11.82 5.41 26.49
CA THR A 599 -13.24 5.83 26.52
C THR A 599 -14.04 5.09 25.44
N LEU A 600 -15.21 4.57 25.81
CA LEU A 600 -16.13 3.86 24.91
C LEU A 600 -17.42 4.66 24.71
N ASP A 601 -17.95 4.61 23.49
CA ASP A 601 -19.27 5.13 23.16
C ASP A 601 -19.89 4.24 22.08
N THR A 602 -20.58 3.19 22.52
CA THR A 602 -21.06 2.11 21.67
C THR A 602 -22.43 2.38 21.05
N ARG A 603 -22.97 3.61 21.16
CA ARG A 603 -24.26 3.98 20.60
C ARG A 603 -24.23 3.93 19.08
N ASP A 604 -25.32 3.51 18.45
CA ASP A 604 -25.40 3.50 16.99
C ASP A 604 -25.22 4.91 16.42
N ALA A 605 -24.32 5.03 15.43
CA ALA A 605 -23.98 6.30 14.82
C ALA A 605 -23.86 6.15 13.31
N SER A 606 -24.38 7.14 12.58
CA SER A 606 -24.11 7.31 11.16
C SER A 606 -22.90 8.23 10.95
N TYR A 607 -22.21 8.04 9.83
CA TYR A 607 -21.04 8.85 9.49
C TYR A 607 -21.18 9.46 8.10
N GLU A 608 -21.59 10.73 8.07
CA GLU A 608 -21.70 11.55 6.87
C GLU A 608 -20.97 12.88 7.10
N PRO A 609 -19.62 12.89 6.99
CA PRO A 609 -18.82 14.07 7.29
C PRO A 609 -18.91 15.14 6.17
N GLY A 610 -18.92 16.41 6.58
CA GLY A 610 -18.59 17.53 5.70
C GLY A 610 -17.08 17.75 5.57
N PHE A 611 -16.66 18.67 4.69
CA PHE A 611 -15.24 19.01 4.50
C PHE A 611 -14.61 19.60 5.77
N ILE A 612 -13.41 19.14 6.12
CA ILE A 612 -12.67 19.61 7.32
C ILE A 612 -12.02 20.97 7.08
N ILE A 613 -11.43 21.21 5.90
CA ILE A 613 -10.77 22.48 5.55
C ILE A 613 -11.65 23.28 4.57
N GLY A 614 -12.10 22.64 3.48
CA GLY A 614 -12.92 23.26 2.45
C GLY A 614 -12.71 22.63 1.07
N ASN A 615 -13.71 22.72 0.18
CA ASN A 615 -13.70 22.00 -1.09
C ASN A 615 -12.76 22.66 -2.14
N VAL A 616 -11.81 21.91 -2.69
CA VAL A 616 -10.97 22.38 -3.83
C VAL A 616 -11.60 22.10 -5.19
N GLU A 617 -12.61 21.23 -5.29
CA GLU A 617 -13.32 20.96 -6.54
C GLU A 617 -14.13 22.18 -7.04
N THR A 618 -14.58 23.06 -6.15
CA THR A 618 -15.37 24.27 -6.50
C THR A 618 -14.56 25.39 -7.17
N ASN A 619 -13.23 25.33 -7.12
CA ASN A 619 -12.34 26.33 -7.72
C ASN A 619 -11.90 25.99 -9.16
N SER A 620 -12.38 24.88 -9.74
CA SER A 620 -12.22 24.59 -11.16
C SER A 620 -13.39 25.19 -11.95
N PRO A 621 -13.15 25.93 -13.07
CA PRO A 621 -14.23 26.47 -13.92
C PRO A 621 -15.25 25.41 -14.37
N ALA A 622 -14.84 24.13 -14.42
CA ALA A 622 -15.69 23.00 -14.75
C ALA A 622 -16.75 22.65 -13.68
N ALA A 623 -16.50 22.93 -12.39
CA ALA A 623 -17.42 22.61 -11.30
C ALA A 623 -18.58 23.60 -11.17
N LYS A 624 -18.43 24.84 -11.66
CA LYS A 624 -19.53 25.80 -11.75
C LYS A 624 -20.63 25.36 -12.73
N ALA A 625 -20.35 24.40 -13.62
CA ALA A 625 -21.35 23.80 -14.50
C ALA A 625 -22.09 22.60 -13.85
N SER A 626 -21.46 21.87 -12.93
CA SER A 626 -22.06 20.71 -12.24
C SER A 626 -22.88 21.06 -11.00
N GLY A 627 -22.60 22.20 -10.35
CA GLY A 627 -23.41 22.71 -9.24
C GLY A 627 -24.87 22.98 -9.61
N SER A 628 -25.14 23.29 -10.88
CA SER A 628 -26.49 23.51 -11.42
C SER A 628 -27.28 22.22 -11.66
N PHE A 629 -26.62 21.05 -11.66
CA PHE A 629 -27.30 19.76 -11.88
C PHE A 629 -27.89 19.19 -10.57
N TRP A 630 -27.18 19.36 -9.44
CA TRP A 630 -27.64 18.90 -8.12
C TRP A 630 -28.81 19.72 -7.55
N ALA A 631 -28.86 21.03 -7.82
CA ALA A 631 -30.01 21.86 -7.45
C ALA A 631 -31.31 21.46 -8.21
N GLY A 632 -31.18 20.88 -9.40
CA GLY A 632 -32.32 20.37 -10.18
C GLY A 632 -32.92 19.08 -9.62
N LEU A 633 -32.11 18.18 -9.05
CA LEU A 633 -32.57 16.89 -8.52
C LEU A 633 -33.32 17.01 -7.19
N VAL A 634 -32.91 17.95 -6.32
CA VAL A 634 -33.63 18.23 -5.07
C VAL A 634 -35.02 18.83 -5.35
N SER A 635 -35.16 19.59 -6.44
CA SER A 635 -36.44 20.18 -6.87
C SER A 635 -37.41 19.13 -7.46
N ALA A 636 -36.90 18.08 -8.12
CA ALA A 636 -37.72 17.02 -8.70
C ALA A 636 -38.24 16.02 -7.66
N ALA A 637 -37.48 15.76 -6.58
CA ALA A 637 -37.91 14.88 -5.49
C ALA A 637 -39.05 15.49 -4.65
N ALA A 638 -39.07 16.81 -4.48
CA ALA A 638 -40.15 17.50 -3.76
C ALA A 638 -41.48 17.53 -4.54
N ALA A 639 -41.46 17.42 -5.87
CA ALA A 639 -42.67 17.42 -6.70
C ALA A 639 -43.38 16.05 -6.78
N MET A 640 -42.70 14.95 -6.45
CA MET A 640 -43.29 13.60 -6.46
C MET A 640 -43.92 13.16 -5.14
N ILE A 641 -43.83 13.96 -4.06
CA ILE A 641 -44.44 13.66 -2.75
C ILE A 641 -45.85 14.26 -2.60
N LEU A 642 -46.35 14.98 -3.61
CA LEU A 642 -47.71 15.56 -3.62
C LEU A 642 -48.71 14.84 -4.56
N ALA A 643 -48.36 13.65 -5.04
CA ALA A 643 -49.25 12.84 -5.88
C ALA A 643 -49.15 11.34 -5.58
N ILE A 644 -49.42 10.94 -4.33
CA ILE A 644 -49.97 9.62 -3.95
C ILE A 644 -51.01 9.85 -2.86
#